data_AF-A0A1X4J1H3-F1
#
_entry.id   AF-A0A1X4J1H3-F1
#
_cell.length_a   1.000
_cell.length_b   1.000
_cell.length_c   1.000
_cell.angle_alpha   90.00
_cell.angle_beta   90.00
_cell.angle_gamma   90.00
#
_symmetry.space_group_name_H-M   'P 1'
#
loop_
_entity.id
_entity.type
_entity.pdbx_description
1 polymer ?
#
loop_
_entity_poly.entity_id
_entity_poly.type
_entity_poly.pdbx_seq_one_letter_code
_entity_poly.pdbx_strand_id
1 'polypeptide(L)'
;MIRLRSTKTAAAEPAKPQAPGPSPLPDDADLRLLSHAFDAAFYREQAGDLGDLDPTALLKHYLTVGWQLDHDPSPRFSTRFYLDTNADVAGSGMNPLLHFVKYGQAEFRQPRPKAPQSGPPAVAQPTEREVMEPAFDPVYYLDLDPELAKTGDDPLTHFMTTGWREGRDPSADFSCADYLAANPDVAAAGLNPFWHYLAMGISEGRDLGRHPGGYKAEILKTLEPLEQQVVQWIANASPTGDIPQMTVDQVVSTLTYRCAADTTGLVLSIGHDDYRAVSGGVQFCIQREEQAVSRAGQIYLNLRPVQPLPRLAHPGDTPDGDSGVILTLDGQTIGKAPMSALTAAFTKLSQSTLGVQMVIHSLLGHNPEQIADLAQAAGCPDATFWLHDFFSLCPSFALQRNRVTFCNAPAPTSTACGICVFGTERPDHLARIADLFQRLPMRVIAPSGSTHDLWSARSDLPRQALITQPHASLSTTDRPDPLPQRTGPARIAYVGSPVPHKGWQLFSRLARKFGNADRFQFYYFGTAEISDSRITAVPVHVTAETPDAMIAALRAQDIDMVLHWASWPETFSFSTFEAIAAGAMVLTNPISGNVASTVDATGRGAVLPDTETLMQYLTSEQFTCLLEQGRAGHAAQSRDLVMAAPSIVSPMQKEAL
;
A
#
# COMPACT_ATOMS: atom_id res chain seq x y z
N MET A 1 59.77 -54.24 51.59
CA MET A 1 59.71 -55.45 52.44
C MET A 1 58.93 -55.04 53.69
N ILE A 2 57.72 -55.48 54.01
CA ILE A 2 57.11 -56.82 54.05
C ILE A 2 55.57 -56.70 53.91
N ARG A 3 54.98 -57.82 53.50
CA ARG A 3 53.58 -58.12 53.12
C ARG A 3 52.51 -58.01 54.22
N LEU A 4 51.29 -57.69 53.76
CA LEU A 4 49.96 -58.34 53.93
C LEU A 4 49.50 -58.83 55.33
N ARG A 5 48.28 -58.43 55.73
CA ARG A 5 46.97 -59.15 55.61
C ARG A 5 45.94 -58.42 56.49
N SER A 6 44.86 -57.89 55.92
CA SER A 6 43.49 -58.46 55.87
C SER A 6 42.83 -58.70 57.24
N THR A 7 41.70 -58.03 57.50
CA THR A 7 40.41 -58.70 57.74
C THR A 7 39.26 -57.68 57.75
N LYS A 8 38.13 -58.11 57.19
CA LYS A 8 36.87 -57.38 56.99
C LYS A 8 36.14 -57.12 58.32
N THR A 9 35.57 -55.92 58.47
CA THR A 9 34.52 -55.60 59.45
C THR A 9 33.20 -55.33 58.72
N ALA A 10 32.13 -55.99 59.17
CA ALA A 10 30.76 -55.77 58.73
C ALA A 10 30.23 -54.46 59.32
N ALA A 11 29.59 -53.65 58.47
CA ALA A 11 29.05 -52.34 58.81
C ALA A 11 27.73 -52.46 59.59
N ALA A 12 27.64 -51.68 60.66
CA ALA A 12 26.41 -51.42 61.41
C ALA A 12 25.47 -50.51 60.59
N GLU A 13 24.15 -50.75 60.73
CA GLU A 13 23.09 -49.96 60.12
C GLU A 13 23.16 -48.48 60.55
N PRO A 14 23.10 -47.51 59.62
CA PRO A 14 22.96 -46.10 59.97
C PRO A 14 21.50 -45.78 60.33
N ALA A 15 21.36 -44.98 61.38
CA ALA A 15 20.10 -44.50 61.93
C ALA A 15 19.20 -43.81 60.90
N LYS A 16 17.87 -43.99 61.04
CA LYS A 16 16.86 -43.23 60.31
C LYS A 16 17.04 -41.72 60.54
N PRO A 17 17.03 -40.88 59.49
CA PRO A 17 17.05 -39.43 59.66
C PRO A 17 15.76 -38.95 60.35
N GLN A 18 15.92 -38.09 61.36
CA GLN A 18 14.84 -37.33 61.97
C GLN A 18 14.19 -36.41 60.93
N ALA A 19 12.85 -36.30 60.96
CA ALA A 19 12.11 -35.37 60.13
C ALA A 19 12.53 -33.91 60.44
N PRO A 20 12.75 -33.06 59.41
CA PRO A 20 13.05 -31.65 59.62
C PRO A 20 11.83 -30.95 60.28
N GLY A 21 12.09 -30.07 61.24
CA GLY A 21 11.05 -29.23 61.84
C GLY A 21 10.35 -28.33 60.81
N PRO A 22 9.12 -27.84 61.10
CA PRO A 22 8.34 -27.09 60.13
C PRO A 22 9.08 -25.84 59.66
N SER A 23 9.27 -25.72 58.35
CA SER A 23 9.78 -24.51 57.70
C SER A 23 8.85 -23.34 58.01
N PRO A 24 9.36 -22.11 58.22
CA PRO A 24 8.52 -20.96 58.50
C PRO A 24 7.50 -20.76 57.37
N LEU A 25 6.26 -20.47 57.76
CA LEU A 25 5.19 -20.18 56.81
C LEU A 25 5.62 -19.02 55.89
N PRO A 26 5.35 -19.10 54.57
CA PRO A 26 5.64 -18.02 53.63
C PRO A 26 4.92 -16.73 54.02
N ASP A 27 5.44 -15.58 53.56
CA ASP A 27 4.82 -14.28 53.83
C ASP A 27 3.46 -14.11 53.10
N ASP A 28 2.72 -13.05 53.45
CA ASP A 28 1.38 -12.81 52.87
C ASP A 28 1.41 -12.56 51.35
N ALA A 29 2.54 -12.13 50.78
CA ALA A 29 2.70 -11.97 49.34
C ALA A 29 2.84 -13.33 48.65
N ASP A 30 3.60 -14.23 49.24
CA ASP A 30 3.75 -15.62 48.78
C ASP A 30 2.43 -16.39 48.85
N LEU A 31 1.64 -16.20 49.90
CA LEU A 31 0.33 -16.84 50.03
C LEU A 31 -0.65 -16.40 48.94
N ARG A 32 -0.62 -15.13 48.52
CA ARG A 32 -1.44 -14.64 47.40
C ARG A 32 -1.00 -15.28 46.09
N LEU A 33 0.30 -15.34 45.84
CA LEU A 33 0.86 -15.93 44.63
C LEU A 33 0.51 -17.42 44.51
N LEU A 34 0.62 -18.16 45.63
CA LEU A 34 0.31 -19.59 45.68
C LEU A 34 -1.18 -19.91 45.56
N SER A 35 -2.06 -18.98 45.96
CA SER A 35 -3.51 -19.17 45.87
C SER A 35 -4.01 -19.43 44.44
N HIS A 36 -3.31 -18.91 43.42
CA HIS A 36 -3.64 -19.15 42.01
C HIS A 36 -3.20 -20.52 41.49
N ALA A 37 -2.25 -21.17 42.17
CA ALA A 37 -1.70 -22.48 41.79
C ALA A 37 -2.25 -23.63 42.65
N PHE A 38 -3.03 -23.29 43.69
CA PHE A 38 -3.62 -24.21 44.66
C PHE A 38 -5.12 -24.37 44.42
N ASP A 39 -5.59 -25.62 44.34
CA ASP A 39 -7.00 -25.95 44.19
C ASP A 39 -7.52 -26.53 45.50
N ALA A 40 -8.26 -25.71 46.25
CA ALA A 40 -8.75 -26.07 47.58
C ALA A 40 -9.78 -27.22 47.55
N ALA A 41 -10.55 -27.37 46.47
CA ALA A 41 -11.51 -28.47 46.36
C ALA A 41 -10.78 -29.79 46.10
N PHE A 42 -9.86 -29.79 45.14
CA PHE A 42 -9.03 -30.95 44.81
C PHE A 42 -8.12 -31.41 45.95
N TYR A 43 -7.52 -30.46 46.66
CA TYR A 43 -6.65 -30.78 47.80
C TYR A 43 -7.43 -31.38 48.97
N ARG A 44 -8.65 -30.89 49.23
CA ARG A 44 -9.53 -31.42 50.30
C ARG A 44 -9.90 -32.88 50.07
N GLU A 45 -10.18 -33.26 48.82
CA GLU A 45 -10.50 -34.65 48.47
C GLU A 45 -9.35 -35.62 48.80
N GLN A 46 -8.10 -35.15 48.71
CA GLN A 46 -6.92 -35.96 49.02
C GLN A 46 -6.56 -35.94 50.51
N ALA A 47 -6.68 -34.78 51.17
CA ALA A 47 -6.18 -34.57 52.53
C ALA A 47 -7.05 -35.17 53.65
N GLY A 48 -8.19 -35.79 53.31
CA GLY A 48 -9.10 -36.43 54.26
C GLY A 48 -10.02 -35.43 54.98
N ASP A 49 -10.65 -35.88 56.07
CA ASP A 49 -11.57 -35.03 56.86
C ASP A 49 -10.82 -33.97 57.67
N LEU A 50 -10.59 -32.82 57.03
CA LEU A 50 -10.04 -31.62 57.65
C LEU A 50 -11.14 -30.64 58.11
N GLY A 51 -12.41 -31.06 58.18
CA GLY A 51 -13.54 -30.19 58.53
C GLY A 51 -13.75 -29.01 57.57
N ASP A 52 -14.54 -28.02 57.95
CA ASP A 52 -14.92 -26.86 57.11
C ASP A 52 -13.84 -25.75 57.02
N LEU A 53 -12.55 -26.11 56.96
CA LEU A 53 -11.46 -25.13 56.80
C LEU A 53 -11.64 -24.30 55.52
N ASP A 54 -11.38 -23.01 55.57
CA ASP A 54 -11.42 -22.15 54.38
C ASP A 54 -10.24 -22.44 53.41
N PRO A 55 -10.30 -21.96 52.15
CA PRO A 55 -9.23 -22.18 51.16
C PRO A 55 -7.84 -21.70 51.60
N THR A 56 -7.75 -20.62 52.39
CA THR A 56 -6.48 -20.09 52.87
C THR A 56 -5.88 -20.98 53.97
N ALA A 57 -6.73 -21.51 54.86
CA ALA A 57 -6.33 -22.47 55.88
C ALA A 57 -5.89 -23.80 55.25
N LEU A 58 -6.57 -24.25 54.19
CA LEU A 58 -6.14 -25.43 53.41
C LEU A 58 -4.81 -25.23 52.70
N LEU A 59 -4.57 -24.04 52.11
CA LEU A 59 -3.27 -23.72 51.52
C LEU A 59 -2.17 -23.72 52.57
N LYS A 60 -2.41 -23.12 53.74
CA LYS A 60 -1.45 -23.16 54.86
C LYS A 60 -1.18 -24.59 55.31
N HIS A 61 -2.22 -25.42 55.42
CA HIS A 61 -2.09 -26.84 55.74
C HIS A 61 -1.23 -27.58 54.70
N TYR A 62 -1.45 -27.32 53.41
CA TYR A 62 -0.62 -27.89 52.36
C TYR A 62 0.85 -27.47 52.50
N LEU A 63 1.12 -26.18 52.77
CA LEU A 63 2.48 -25.64 52.89
C LEU A 63 3.25 -26.20 54.10
N THR A 64 2.55 -26.58 55.17
CA THR A 64 3.19 -27.10 56.39
C THR A 64 3.22 -28.62 56.48
N VAL A 65 2.16 -29.30 56.02
CA VAL A 65 1.96 -30.74 56.25
C VAL A 65 1.68 -31.48 54.94
N GLY A 66 0.79 -30.95 54.10
CA GLY A 66 0.29 -31.65 52.91
C GLY A 66 1.36 -32.11 51.94
N TRP A 67 2.32 -31.24 51.64
CA TRP A 67 3.39 -31.57 50.69
C TRP A 67 4.34 -32.65 51.22
N GLN A 68 4.50 -32.77 52.54
CA GLN A 68 5.35 -33.80 53.17
C GLN A 68 4.68 -35.18 53.16
N LEU A 69 3.35 -35.19 53.04
CA LEU A 69 2.55 -36.39 52.86
C LEU A 69 2.31 -36.71 51.36
N ASP A 70 2.97 -35.97 50.46
CA ASP A 70 2.89 -36.12 49.01
C ASP A 70 1.50 -35.88 48.42
N HIS A 71 0.69 -35.06 49.10
CA HIS A 71 -0.57 -34.61 48.55
C HIS A 71 -0.32 -33.59 47.45
N ASP A 72 -1.12 -33.64 46.39
CA ASP A 72 -0.99 -32.73 45.27
C ASP A 72 -1.86 -31.48 45.50
N PRO A 73 -1.28 -30.27 45.38
CA PRO A 73 -2.00 -29.02 45.63
C PRO A 73 -3.03 -28.67 44.56
N SER A 74 -2.89 -29.24 43.36
CA SER A 74 -3.85 -29.08 42.25
C SER A 74 -3.65 -30.20 41.22
N PRO A 75 -4.62 -30.43 40.32
CA PRO A 75 -4.45 -31.43 39.24
C PRO A 75 -3.27 -31.12 38.30
N ARG A 76 -2.76 -29.88 38.34
CA ARG A 76 -1.70 -29.37 37.47
C ARG A 76 -0.29 -29.52 38.05
N PHE A 77 -0.17 -29.93 39.30
CA PHE A 77 1.11 -30.03 40.00
C PHE A 77 1.16 -31.30 40.84
N SER A 78 2.16 -32.15 40.59
CA SER A 78 2.40 -33.35 41.38
C SER A 78 3.59 -33.16 42.31
N THR A 79 3.33 -33.15 43.61
CA THR A 79 4.31 -32.94 44.68
C THR A 79 5.41 -33.99 44.61
N ARG A 80 5.02 -35.27 44.54
CA ARG A 80 5.96 -36.38 44.45
C ARG A 80 6.83 -36.29 43.20
N PHE A 81 6.21 -36.15 42.03
CA PHE A 81 6.95 -36.07 40.77
C PHE A 81 7.94 -34.90 40.76
N TYR A 82 7.52 -33.75 41.27
CA TYR A 82 8.34 -32.56 41.28
C TYR A 82 9.57 -32.74 42.17
N LEU A 83 9.43 -33.35 43.36
CA LEU A 83 10.56 -33.63 44.25
C LEU A 83 11.47 -34.74 43.71
N ASP A 84 10.90 -35.79 43.12
CA ASP A 84 11.68 -36.90 42.54
C ASP A 84 12.52 -36.46 41.34
N THR A 85 12.00 -35.51 40.54
CA THR A 85 12.67 -34.98 39.35
C THR A 85 13.69 -33.90 39.70
N ASN A 86 13.54 -33.21 40.83
CA ASN A 86 14.34 -32.05 41.22
C ASN A 86 15.02 -32.29 42.57
N ALA A 87 16.10 -33.08 42.56
CA ALA A 87 16.83 -33.50 43.75
C ALA A 87 17.42 -32.33 44.56
N ASP A 88 17.72 -31.21 43.91
CA ASP A 88 18.16 -29.96 44.53
C ASP A 88 17.05 -29.31 45.37
N VAL A 89 15.81 -29.34 44.87
CA VAL A 89 14.63 -28.86 45.60
C VAL A 89 14.33 -29.78 46.77
N ALA A 90 14.37 -31.10 46.55
CA ALA A 90 14.19 -32.09 47.60
C ALA A 90 15.23 -31.95 48.73
N GLY A 91 16.50 -31.70 48.38
CA GLY A 91 17.59 -31.48 49.34
C GLY A 91 17.50 -30.14 50.08
N SER A 92 16.80 -29.14 49.52
CA SER A 92 16.66 -27.80 50.11
C SER A 92 15.64 -27.72 51.26
N GLY A 93 14.68 -28.66 51.31
CA GLY A 93 13.55 -28.60 52.24
C GLY A 93 12.53 -27.49 51.96
N MET A 94 12.64 -26.79 50.82
CA MET A 94 11.65 -25.80 50.38
C MET A 94 10.36 -26.48 49.92
N ASN A 95 9.21 -25.84 50.15
CA ASN A 95 7.94 -26.35 49.63
C ASN A 95 7.97 -26.41 48.08
N PRO A 96 7.60 -27.53 47.45
CA PRO A 96 7.75 -27.74 46.02
C PRO A 96 6.87 -26.83 45.17
N LEU A 97 5.66 -26.50 45.63
CA LEU A 97 4.78 -25.56 44.91
C LEU A 97 5.33 -24.13 44.98
N LEU A 98 5.83 -23.73 46.15
CA LEU A 98 6.49 -22.44 46.33
C LEU A 98 7.72 -22.30 45.45
N HIS A 99 8.57 -23.33 45.43
CA HIS A 99 9.74 -23.36 44.55
C HIS A 99 9.33 -23.26 43.08
N PHE A 100 8.34 -24.04 42.65
CA PHE A 100 7.89 -24.03 41.26
C PHE A 100 7.38 -22.67 40.81
N VAL A 101 6.54 -22.03 41.63
CA VAL A 101 5.95 -20.73 41.32
C VAL A 101 6.98 -19.60 41.36
N LYS A 102 7.99 -19.66 42.24
CA LYS A 102 9.04 -18.64 42.33
C LYS A 102 10.16 -18.80 41.29
N TYR A 103 10.55 -20.02 41.00
CA TYR A 103 11.77 -20.32 40.22
C TYR A 103 11.51 -21.35 39.13
N GLY A 104 10.79 -22.42 39.44
CA GLY A 104 10.63 -23.57 38.55
C GLY A 104 9.98 -23.26 37.19
N GLN A 105 9.08 -22.28 37.11
CA GLN A 105 8.50 -21.83 35.84
C GLN A 105 9.54 -21.15 34.93
N ALA A 106 10.37 -20.26 35.49
CA ALA A 106 11.45 -19.59 34.75
C ALA A 106 12.58 -20.55 34.38
N GLU A 107 12.77 -21.61 35.17
CA GLU A 107 13.74 -22.68 34.93
C GLU A 107 13.21 -23.82 34.04
N PHE A 108 11.99 -23.68 33.49
CA PHE A 108 11.32 -24.68 32.64
C PHE A 108 11.15 -26.07 33.29
N ARG A 109 11.08 -26.15 34.62
CA ARG A 109 10.87 -27.42 35.35
C ARG A 109 9.44 -27.92 35.17
N GLN A 110 9.28 -29.22 34.97
CA GLN A 110 7.94 -29.81 34.76
C GLN A 110 7.21 -30.01 36.09
N PRO A 111 5.99 -29.50 36.27
CA PRO A 111 5.25 -29.63 37.53
C PRO A 111 4.58 -31.00 37.72
N ARG A 112 4.43 -31.80 36.66
CA ARG A 112 3.83 -33.15 36.69
C ARG A 112 4.29 -33.99 35.49
N PRO A 113 4.11 -35.32 35.50
CA PRO A 113 4.43 -36.17 34.35
C PRO A 113 3.64 -35.78 33.10
N LYS A 114 4.26 -35.84 31.92
CA LYS A 114 3.55 -35.76 30.64
C LYS A 114 2.68 -37.00 30.48
N ALA A 115 1.36 -36.82 30.34
CA ALA A 115 0.45 -37.93 30.10
C ALA A 115 0.80 -38.65 28.77
N PRO A 116 0.72 -39.99 28.70
CA PRO A 116 0.85 -40.71 27.44
C PRO A 116 -0.33 -40.35 26.52
N GLN A 117 -0.03 -39.97 25.28
CA GLN A 117 -1.01 -39.48 24.32
C GLN A 117 -1.97 -40.59 23.88
N SER A 118 -3.21 -40.52 24.34
CA SER A 118 -4.37 -41.15 23.66
C SER A 118 -5.65 -40.37 23.99
N GLY A 119 -5.98 -39.44 23.10
CA GLY A 119 -7.20 -38.63 23.06
C GLY A 119 -7.39 -38.11 21.63
N PRO A 120 -8.59 -37.65 21.24
CA PRO A 120 -8.88 -37.24 19.86
C PRO A 120 -7.89 -36.15 19.41
N PRO A 121 -7.58 -36.05 18.10
CA PRO A 121 -6.41 -35.31 17.64
C PRO A 121 -6.42 -33.89 18.20
N ALA A 122 -5.37 -33.58 18.96
CA ALA A 122 -5.09 -32.22 19.37
C ALA A 122 -5.00 -31.37 18.10
N VAL A 123 -5.73 -30.26 18.08
CA VAL A 123 -5.48 -29.19 17.12
C VAL A 123 -3.98 -28.91 17.18
N ALA A 124 -3.26 -29.17 16.09
CA ALA A 124 -1.83 -28.93 16.03
C ALA A 124 -1.60 -27.45 16.37
N GLN A 125 -0.71 -27.17 17.33
CA GLN A 125 -0.26 -25.81 17.56
C GLN A 125 0.40 -25.34 16.25
N PRO A 126 0.01 -24.18 15.70
CA PRO A 126 0.57 -23.71 14.44
C PRO A 126 2.08 -23.53 14.59
N THR A 127 2.83 -24.00 13.61
CA THR A 127 4.27 -23.83 13.49
C THR A 127 4.63 -22.34 13.42
N GLU A 128 5.88 -21.99 13.73
CA GLU A 128 6.35 -20.60 13.60
C GLU A 128 6.08 -20.01 12.22
N ARG A 129 6.25 -20.83 11.18
CA ARG A 129 5.95 -20.45 9.80
C ARG A 129 4.46 -20.16 9.62
N GLU A 130 3.57 -21.06 10.06
CA GLU A 130 2.11 -20.87 9.95
C GLU A 130 1.61 -19.63 10.71
N VAL A 131 2.30 -19.24 11.78
CA VAL A 131 2.00 -18.00 12.52
C VAL A 131 2.47 -16.76 11.75
N MET A 132 3.67 -16.79 11.17
CA MET A 132 4.28 -15.62 10.51
C MET A 132 3.83 -15.42 9.06
N GLU A 133 3.63 -16.50 8.31
CA GLU A 133 3.30 -16.49 6.88
C GLU A 133 2.09 -15.60 6.52
N PRO A 134 1.00 -15.55 7.30
CA PRO A 134 -0.13 -14.68 6.98
C PRO A 134 0.19 -13.18 7.05
N ALA A 135 1.16 -12.79 7.89
CA ALA A 135 1.51 -11.40 8.17
C ALA A 135 2.83 -10.96 7.50
N PHE A 136 3.65 -11.92 7.04
CA PHE A 136 4.90 -11.66 6.34
C PHE A 136 4.65 -11.07 4.95
N ASP A 137 5.44 -10.07 4.56
CA ASP A 137 5.34 -9.44 3.24
C ASP A 137 6.57 -9.79 2.38
N PRO A 138 6.48 -10.82 1.53
CA PRO A 138 7.64 -11.30 0.76
C PRO A 138 8.11 -10.28 -0.29
N VAL A 139 7.20 -9.46 -0.83
CA VAL A 139 7.56 -8.41 -1.80
C VAL A 139 8.37 -7.32 -1.11
N TYR A 140 7.84 -6.80 0.01
CA TYR A 140 8.56 -5.82 0.82
C TYR A 140 9.93 -6.34 1.25
N TYR A 141 9.99 -7.59 1.72
CA TYR A 141 11.22 -8.18 2.23
C TYR A 141 12.30 -8.35 1.16
N LEU A 142 11.93 -8.65 -0.09
CA LEU A 142 12.84 -8.77 -1.22
C LEU A 142 13.20 -7.41 -1.84
N ASP A 143 12.30 -6.42 -1.81
CA ASP A 143 12.59 -5.05 -2.28
C ASP A 143 13.70 -4.38 -1.45
N LEU A 144 13.81 -4.72 -0.17
CA LEU A 144 14.90 -4.27 0.69
C LEU A 144 16.27 -4.86 0.31
N ASP A 145 16.30 -5.97 -0.44
CA ASP A 145 17.53 -6.66 -0.84
C ASP A 145 17.43 -7.32 -2.22
N PRO A 146 17.74 -6.55 -3.28
CA PRO A 146 17.73 -7.05 -4.65
C PRO A 146 18.71 -8.20 -4.91
N GLU A 147 19.72 -8.42 -4.07
CA GLU A 147 20.64 -9.56 -4.21
C GLU A 147 20.01 -10.85 -3.67
N LEU A 148 19.28 -10.77 -2.55
CA LEU A 148 18.46 -11.89 -2.06
C LEU A 148 17.36 -12.27 -3.08
N ALA A 149 16.76 -11.28 -3.74
CA ALA A 149 15.79 -11.55 -4.80
C ALA A 149 16.36 -12.38 -5.96
N LYS A 150 17.67 -12.27 -6.24
CA LYS A 150 18.35 -13.04 -7.30
C LYS A 150 18.67 -14.48 -6.91
N THR A 151 18.71 -14.82 -5.62
CA THR A 151 19.02 -16.19 -5.18
C THR A 151 17.84 -17.14 -5.37
N GLY A 152 16.62 -16.61 -5.39
CA GLY A 152 15.39 -17.40 -5.50
C GLY A 152 15.05 -18.17 -4.22
N ASP A 153 15.69 -17.85 -3.09
CA ASP A 153 15.39 -18.45 -1.80
C ASP A 153 14.01 -18.03 -1.29
N ASP A 154 13.36 -18.90 -0.52
CA ASP A 154 12.08 -18.57 0.12
C ASP A 154 12.28 -17.46 1.16
N PRO A 155 11.71 -16.26 0.94
CA PRO A 155 11.98 -15.08 1.75
C PRO A 155 11.53 -15.25 3.20
N LEU A 156 10.45 -16.01 3.44
CA LEU A 156 9.99 -16.29 4.80
C LEU A 156 10.98 -17.19 5.54
N THR A 157 11.48 -18.24 4.90
CA THR A 157 12.52 -19.10 5.49
C THR A 157 13.76 -18.29 5.82
N HIS A 158 14.24 -17.46 4.89
CA HIS A 158 15.38 -16.59 5.13
C HIS A 158 15.12 -15.65 6.32
N PHE A 159 13.95 -15.02 6.39
CA PHE A 159 13.59 -14.17 7.51
C PHE A 159 13.66 -14.93 8.84
N MET A 160 13.03 -16.11 8.91
CA MET A 160 12.96 -16.94 10.12
C MET A 160 14.33 -17.35 10.65
N THR A 161 15.27 -17.68 9.75
CA THR A 161 16.60 -18.18 10.14
C THR A 161 17.60 -17.06 10.40
N THR A 162 17.57 -16.02 9.56
CA THR A 162 18.66 -15.05 9.43
C THR A 162 18.16 -13.62 9.50
N GLY A 163 17.11 -13.30 8.75
CA GLY A 163 16.68 -11.91 8.51
C GLY A 163 16.38 -11.10 9.76
N TRP A 164 15.60 -11.63 10.70
CA TRP A 164 15.26 -10.90 11.92
C TRP A 164 16.50 -10.66 12.81
N ARG A 165 17.51 -11.54 12.74
CA ARG A 165 18.78 -11.39 13.50
C ARG A 165 19.67 -10.31 12.92
N GLU A 166 19.52 -10.05 11.62
CA GLU A 166 20.15 -8.91 10.93
C GLU A 166 19.39 -7.60 11.14
N GLY A 167 18.28 -7.63 11.90
CA GLY A 167 17.42 -6.48 12.13
C GLY A 167 16.55 -6.10 10.94
N ARG A 168 16.33 -7.03 10.00
CA ARG A 168 15.43 -6.81 8.85
C ARG A 168 13.98 -6.90 9.30
N ASP A 169 13.16 -6.06 8.70
CA ASP A 169 11.74 -5.97 9.01
C ASP A 169 10.93 -6.93 8.11
N PRO A 170 10.00 -7.73 8.65
CA PRO A 170 9.23 -8.73 7.89
C PRO A 170 8.11 -8.14 7.04
N SER A 171 7.73 -6.89 7.32
CA SER A 171 6.71 -6.14 6.60
C SER A 171 6.88 -4.65 6.88
N ALA A 172 6.27 -3.81 6.05
CA ALA A 172 6.26 -2.36 6.26
C ALA A 172 5.49 -1.89 7.52
N ASP A 173 4.86 -2.81 8.25
CA ASP A 173 4.02 -2.54 9.41
C ASP A 173 4.61 -3.08 10.73
N PHE A 174 5.77 -3.75 10.68
CA PHE A 174 6.42 -4.32 11.85
C PHE A 174 7.92 -4.04 11.83
N SER A 175 8.44 -3.37 12.87
CA SER A 175 9.87 -3.19 13.03
C SER A 175 10.43 -4.13 14.10
N CYS A 176 11.35 -5.00 13.71
CA CYS A 176 12.07 -5.88 14.62
C CYS A 176 12.84 -5.07 15.67
N ALA A 177 13.51 -4.00 15.25
CA ALA A 177 14.32 -3.17 16.12
C ALA A 177 13.47 -2.45 17.17
N ASP A 178 12.39 -1.78 16.75
CA ASP A 178 11.53 -1.03 17.67
C ASP A 178 10.78 -1.96 18.62
N TYR A 179 10.31 -3.11 18.13
CA TYR A 179 9.62 -4.09 18.96
C TYR A 179 10.54 -4.66 20.05
N LEU A 180 11.79 -5.00 19.71
CA LEU A 180 12.77 -5.47 20.69
C LEU A 180 13.19 -4.38 21.67
N ALA A 181 13.29 -3.12 21.22
CA ALA A 181 13.59 -1.99 22.09
C ALA A 181 12.45 -1.71 23.09
N ALA A 182 11.19 -1.86 22.65
CA ALA A 182 10.01 -1.70 23.50
C ALA A 182 9.76 -2.90 24.42
N ASN A 183 10.27 -4.08 24.07
CA ASN A 183 10.07 -5.34 24.80
C ASN A 183 11.43 -5.99 25.17
N PRO A 184 12.16 -5.44 26.17
CA PRO A 184 13.47 -5.93 26.56
C PRO A 184 13.50 -7.38 27.04
N ASP A 185 12.36 -7.90 27.52
CA ASP A 185 12.19 -9.30 27.90
C ASP A 185 12.22 -10.24 26.70
N VAL A 186 11.60 -9.84 25.58
CA VAL A 186 11.66 -10.58 24.30
C VAL A 186 13.09 -10.55 23.74
N ALA A 187 13.75 -9.40 23.84
CA ALA A 187 15.15 -9.26 23.45
C ALA A 187 16.09 -10.12 24.29
N ALA A 188 15.92 -10.13 25.61
CA ALA A 188 16.71 -10.96 26.52
C ALA A 188 16.49 -12.46 26.30
N ALA A 189 15.26 -12.87 25.94
CA ALA A 189 14.91 -14.24 25.59
C ALA A 189 15.43 -14.67 24.21
N GLY A 190 15.91 -13.74 23.38
CA GLY A 190 16.43 -14.03 22.04
C GLY A 190 15.38 -14.62 21.09
N LEU A 191 14.10 -14.29 21.30
CA LEU A 191 13.00 -14.77 20.49
C LEU A 191 12.87 -13.95 19.20
N ASN A 192 12.39 -14.60 18.12
CA ASN A 192 12.02 -13.87 16.91
C ASN A 192 10.90 -12.87 17.25
N PRO A 193 11.14 -11.55 17.08
CA PRO A 193 10.21 -10.52 17.53
C PRO A 193 8.87 -10.58 16.79
N PHE A 194 8.91 -10.92 15.49
CA PHE A 194 7.72 -10.98 14.66
C PHE A 194 6.84 -12.18 15.03
N TRP A 195 7.45 -13.34 15.20
CA TRP A 195 6.74 -14.52 15.70
C TRP A 195 6.15 -14.26 17.08
N HIS A 196 6.95 -13.72 18.02
CA HIS A 196 6.48 -13.43 19.37
C HIS A 196 5.28 -12.49 19.36
N TYR A 197 5.35 -11.42 18.56
CA TYR A 197 4.25 -10.46 18.46
C TYR A 197 2.95 -11.13 17.99
N LEU A 198 3.03 -11.92 16.91
CA LEU A 198 1.87 -12.59 16.32
C LEU A 198 1.31 -13.70 17.22
N ALA A 199 2.18 -14.47 17.87
CA ALA A 199 1.79 -15.60 18.70
C ALA A 199 1.25 -15.18 20.08
N MET A 200 1.81 -14.13 20.68
CA MET A 200 1.58 -13.78 22.09
C MET A 200 1.36 -12.27 22.28
N GLY A 201 2.19 -11.43 21.66
CA GLY A 201 2.21 -9.99 21.89
C GLY A 201 0.87 -9.28 21.63
N ILE A 202 0.11 -9.70 20.61
CA ILE A 202 -1.24 -9.17 20.34
C ILE A 202 -2.19 -9.43 21.52
N SER A 203 -2.19 -10.65 22.05
CA SER A 203 -3.07 -11.03 23.16
C SER A 203 -2.66 -10.40 24.49
N GLU A 204 -1.37 -10.12 24.64
CA GLU A 204 -0.78 -9.44 25.80
C GLU A 204 -0.96 -7.91 25.74
N GLY A 205 -1.51 -7.38 24.65
CA GLY A 205 -1.67 -5.93 24.45
C GLY A 205 -0.34 -5.20 24.30
N ARG A 206 0.71 -5.89 23.86
CA ARG A 206 2.03 -5.28 23.65
C ARG A 206 1.97 -4.31 22.47
N ASP A 207 2.51 -3.13 22.71
CA ASP A 207 2.71 -2.14 21.66
C ASP A 207 3.77 -2.66 20.66
N LEU A 208 3.59 -2.34 19.38
CA LEU A 208 4.50 -2.70 18.29
C LEU A 208 5.89 -2.04 18.42
N GLY A 209 6.08 -1.22 19.45
CA GLY A 209 7.10 -0.20 19.48
C GLY A 209 6.72 0.95 18.56
N ARG A 210 7.42 2.08 18.67
CA ARG A 210 7.23 3.21 17.75
C ARG A 210 7.75 2.83 16.37
N HIS A 211 7.03 2.01 15.60
CA HIS A 211 7.32 1.90 14.17
C HIS A 211 7.20 3.31 13.60
N PRO A 212 8.31 3.97 13.21
CA PRO A 212 8.21 5.32 12.68
C PRO A 212 7.44 5.14 11.37
N GLY A 213 6.23 5.69 11.25
CA GLY A 213 5.56 5.92 9.96
C GLY A 213 5.25 4.76 9.00
N GLY A 214 5.43 3.48 9.34
CA GLY A 214 5.19 2.34 8.44
C GLY A 214 5.96 2.45 7.11
N TYR A 215 5.34 2.04 6.00
CA TYR A 215 5.91 2.21 4.63
C TYR A 215 6.37 3.64 4.32
N LYS A 216 5.78 4.67 4.96
CA LYS A 216 6.18 6.06 4.75
C LYS A 216 7.57 6.33 5.31
N ALA A 217 7.94 5.77 6.46
CA ALA A 217 9.28 5.96 6.98
C ALA A 217 10.32 5.23 6.15
N GLU A 218 9.99 4.06 5.60
CA GLU A 218 10.88 3.35 4.67
C GLU A 218 11.16 4.18 3.41
N ILE A 219 10.12 4.80 2.83
CA ILE A 219 10.29 5.77 1.74
C ILE A 219 11.21 6.92 2.18
N LEU A 220 11.06 7.44 3.40
CA LEU A 220 11.89 8.54 3.90
C LEU A 220 13.35 8.14 4.17
N LYS A 221 13.60 6.92 4.64
CA LYS A 221 14.95 6.39 4.92
C LYS A 221 15.79 6.27 3.65
N THR A 222 15.16 5.92 2.53
CA THR A 222 15.80 5.73 1.23
C THR A 222 15.63 6.94 0.29
N LEU A 223 15.01 8.03 0.77
CA LEU A 223 14.70 9.18 -0.07
C LEU A 223 15.97 9.96 -0.42
N GLU A 224 16.39 9.88 -1.67
CA GLU A 224 17.48 10.68 -2.20
C GLU A 224 17.02 12.09 -2.63
N PRO A 225 17.90 13.10 -2.65
CA PRO A 225 17.61 14.41 -3.24
C PRO A 225 17.12 14.31 -4.70
N LEU A 226 16.22 15.20 -5.11
CA LEU A 226 15.64 15.15 -6.47
C LEU A 226 16.70 15.16 -7.57
N GLU A 227 17.71 16.01 -7.47
CA GLU A 227 18.77 16.09 -8.50
C GLU A 227 19.59 14.81 -8.60
N GLN A 228 19.83 14.11 -7.49
CA GLN A 228 20.51 12.81 -7.53
C GLN A 228 19.66 11.76 -8.25
N GLN A 229 18.35 11.76 -8.00
CA GLN A 229 17.42 10.89 -8.71
C GLN A 229 17.41 11.19 -10.21
N VAL A 230 17.46 12.47 -10.60
CA VAL A 230 17.52 12.88 -12.01
C VAL A 230 18.80 12.37 -12.69
N VAL A 231 19.96 12.51 -12.03
CA VAL A 231 21.23 12.00 -12.57
C VAL A 231 21.17 10.49 -12.80
N GLN A 232 20.64 9.73 -11.83
CA GLN A 232 20.44 8.28 -11.99
C GLN A 232 19.44 7.97 -13.10
N TRP A 233 18.36 8.75 -13.20
CA TRP A 233 17.32 8.57 -14.22
C TRP A 233 17.87 8.76 -15.65
N ILE A 234 18.70 9.78 -15.85
CA ILE A 234 19.39 10.03 -17.13
C ILE A 234 20.38 8.90 -17.43
N ALA A 235 21.14 8.45 -16.43
CA ALA A 235 22.10 7.35 -16.60
C ALA A 235 21.44 6.02 -16.98
N ASN A 236 20.21 5.77 -16.51
CA ASN A 236 19.45 4.54 -16.73
C ASN A 236 18.49 4.60 -17.94
N ALA A 237 18.55 5.67 -18.74
CA ALA A 237 17.62 5.86 -19.85
C ALA A 237 17.72 4.72 -20.88
N SER A 238 16.57 4.17 -21.27
CA SER A 238 16.52 3.17 -22.34
C SER A 238 17.01 3.79 -23.66
N PRO A 239 17.83 3.08 -24.44
CA PRO A 239 18.32 3.62 -25.71
C PRO A 239 17.14 3.93 -26.63
N THR A 240 17.04 5.16 -27.12
CA THR A 240 16.13 5.52 -28.25
C THR A 240 16.72 5.08 -29.60
N GLY A 241 17.54 4.02 -29.60
CA GLY A 241 18.49 3.66 -30.65
C GLY A 241 17.86 3.40 -32.00
N ASP A 242 16.59 2.96 -32.02
CA ASP A 242 15.89 2.60 -33.25
C ASP A 242 15.02 3.74 -33.82
N ILE A 243 14.90 4.88 -33.12
CA ILE A 243 14.07 6.00 -33.57
C ILE A 243 14.90 6.94 -34.48
N PRO A 244 14.50 7.16 -35.74
CA PRO A 244 15.28 7.94 -36.70
C PRO A 244 15.33 9.42 -36.31
N GLN A 245 16.51 10.03 -36.46
CA GLN A 245 16.69 11.47 -36.33
C GLN A 245 16.10 12.19 -37.55
N MET A 246 15.19 13.14 -37.32
CA MET A 246 14.58 13.95 -38.38
C MET A 246 15.28 15.30 -38.53
N THR A 247 15.51 15.70 -39.78
CA THR A 247 15.92 17.06 -40.13
C THR A 247 14.72 18.00 -40.21
N VAL A 248 14.97 19.32 -40.18
CA VAL A 248 13.93 20.35 -40.38
C VAL A 248 13.13 20.08 -41.65
N ASP A 249 13.80 19.78 -42.77
CA ASP A 249 13.11 19.58 -44.05
C ASP A 249 12.32 18.27 -44.09
N GLN A 250 12.78 17.23 -43.40
CA GLN A 250 12.01 15.99 -43.23
C GLN A 250 10.73 16.20 -42.42
N VAL A 251 10.79 16.99 -41.34
CA VAL A 251 9.59 17.35 -40.56
C VAL A 251 8.61 18.16 -41.42
N VAL A 252 9.11 19.21 -42.11
CA VAL A 252 8.28 20.08 -42.96
C VAL A 252 7.62 19.27 -44.08
N SER A 253 8.39 18.45 -44.82
CA SER A 253 7.87 17.63 -45.91
C SER A 253 6.85 16.60 -45.43
N THR A 254 7.09 15.94 -44.30
CA THR A 254 6.16 14.96 -43.71
C THR A 254 4.83 15.63 -43.36
N LEU A 255 4.87 16.76 -42.66
CA LEU A 255 3.65 17.48 -42.27
C LEU A 255 2.93 18.07 -43.48
N THR A 256 3.65 18.65 -44.43
CA THR A 256 3.08 19.21 -45.67
C THR A 256 2.39 18.13 -46.51
N TYR A 257 3.01 16.96 -46.65
CA TYR A 257 2.43 15.82 -47.38
C TYR A 257 1.11 15.37 -46.74
N ARG A 258 1.04 15.33 -45.40
CA ARG A 258 -0.22 14.99 -44.71
C ARG A 258 -1.29 16.07 -44.86
N CYS A 259 -0.90 17.35 -44.85
CA CYS A 259 -1.83 18.47 -45.03
C CYS A 259 -2.48 18.53 -46.43
N ALA A 260 -1.86 17.92 -47.45
CA ALA A 260 -2.37 17.96 -48.82
C ALA A 260 -3.66 17.13 -49.02
N ALA A 261 -4.10 16.36 -48.02
CA ALA A 261 -5.30 15.52 -48.06
C ALA A 261 -6.43 16.18 -47.26
N ASP A 262 -7.23 17.06 -47.88
CA ASP A 262 -8.47 17.69 -47.35
C ASP A 262 -8.45 18.07 -45.86
N THR A 263 -7.28 18.46 -45.34
CA THR A 263 -7.05 18.58 -43.89
C THR A 263 -7.48 19.95 -43.39
N THR A 264 -8.20 20.00 -42.28
CA THR A 264 -8.80 21.24 -41.76
C THR A 264 -7.97 21.94 -40.70
N GLY A 265 -6.90 21.31 -40.18
CA GLY A 265 -6.00 21.88 -39.17
C GLY A 265 -5.03 20.87 -38.57
N LEU A 266 -4.19 21.33 -37.63
CA LEU A 266 -3.24 20.50 -36.89
C LEU A 266 -3.38 20.73 -35.39
N VAL A 267 -3.40 19.64 -34.62
CA VAL A 267 -3.34 19.64 -33.16
C VAL A 267 -1.95 19.20 -32.73
N LEU A 268 -1.28 20.08 -32.00
CA LEU A 268 0.03 19.86 -31.40
C LEU A 268 -0.17 19.49 -29.91
N SER A 269 -0.03 18.20 -29.61
CA SER A 269 -0.25 17.64 -28.27
C SER A 269 1.08 17.44 -27.54
N ILE A 270 1.18 17.89 -26.29
CA ILE A 270 2.36 17.72 -25.43
C ILE A 270 2.05 16.66 -24.37
N GLY A 271 2.73 15.51 -24.46
CA GLY A 271 2.66 14.39 -23.51
C GLY A 271 4.01 14.11 -22.86
N HIS A 272 4.08 13.19 -21.90
CA HIS A 272 5.33 12.89 -21.17
C HIS A 272 5.96 11.53 -21.52
N ASP A 273 5.20 10.64 -22.17
CA ASP A 273 5.62 9.28 -22.49
C ASP A 273 4.95 8.77 -23.77
N ASP A 274 5.19 7.49 -24.09
CA ASP A 274 4.55 6.83 -25.21
C ASP A 274 3.11 6.44 -24.85
N TYR A 275 2.16 7.31 -25.15
CA TYR A 275 0.74 7.09 -24.83
C TYR A 275 0.10 5.89 -25.54
N ARG A 276 0.79 5.25 -26.49
CA ARG A 276 0.33 4.01 -27.15
C ARG A 276 0.98 2.76 -26.57
N ALA A 277 2.17 2.87 -26.00
CA ALA A 277 2.86 1.74 -25.35
C ALA A 277 2.59 1.68 -23.84
N VAL A 278 2.38 2.83 -23.19
CA VAL A 278 2.15 2.95 -21.75
C VAL A 278 0.65 2.99 -21.46
N SER A 279 0.25 2.20 -20.48
CA SER A 279 -1.14 2.11 -20.02
C SER A 279 -1.36 3.03 -18.83
N GLY A 280 -2.29 3.98 -18.97
CA GLY A 280 -2.67 4.88 -17.88
C GLY A 280 -3.82 5.79 -18.25
N GLY A 281 -4.40 6.45 -17.24
CA GLY A 281 -5.58 7.32 -17.45
C GLY A 281 -5.29 8.50 -18.37
N VAL A 282 -4.11 9.12 -18.24
CA VAL A 282 -3.71 10.23 -19.12
C VAL A 282 -3.47 9.73 -20.54
N GLN A 283 -2.80 8.59 -20.70
CA GLN A 283 -2.55 7.98 -21.99
C GLN A 283 -3.87 7.64 -22.69
N PHE A 284 -4.84 7.08 -21.97
CA PHE A 284 -6.19 6.85 -22.49
C PHE A 284 -6.89 8.14 -22.95
N CYS A 285 -6.76 9.23 -22.18
CA CYS A 285 -7.27 10.54 -22.61
C CYS A 285 -6.63 11.02 -23.92
N ILE A 286 -5.31 10.88 -24.07
CA ILE A 286 -4.56 11.27 -25.28
C ILE A 286 -4.97 10.39 -26.47
N GLN A 287 -5.17 9.09 -26.30
CA GLN A 287 -5.66 8.19 -27.36
C GLN A 287 -7.06 8.59 -27.85
N ARG A 288 -7.96 8.91 -26.92
CA ARG A 288 -9.32 9.36 -27.26
C ARG A 288 -9.33 10.71 -27.97
N GLU A 289 -8.44 11.61 -27.53
CA GLU A 289 -8.23 12.89 -28.17
C GLU A 289 -7.73 12.72 -29.61
N GLU A 290 -6.70 11.91 -29.82
CA GLU A 290 -6.19 11.55 -31.16
C GLU A 290 -7.34 11.06 -32.06
N GLN A 291 -8.12 10.07 -31.61
CA GLN A 291 -9.23 9.52 -32.39
C GLN A 291 -10.27 10.58 -32.76
N ALA A 292 -10.60 11.50 -31.85
CA ALA A 292 -11.55 12.55 -32.13
C ALA A 292 -11.01 13.58 -33.14
N VAL A 293 -9.73 13.95 -33.01
CA VAL A 293 -9.04 14.86 -33.95
C VAL A 293 -8.98 14.22 -35.34
N SER A 294 -8.63 12.93 -35.44
CA SER A 294 -8.63 12.21 -36.72
C SER A 294 -10.02 12.14 -37.35
N ARG A 295 -11.09 11.89 -36.56
CA ARG A 295 -12.48 11.91 -37.07
C ARG A 295 -12.91 13.29 -37.56
N ALA A 296 -12.36 14.36 -36.99
CA ALA A 296 -12.59 15.74 -37.42
C ALA A 296 -11.79 16.12 -38.69
N GLY A 297 -11.00 15.21 -39.26
CA GLY A 297 -10.19 15.48 -40.45
C GLY A 297 -9.01 16.42 -40.19
N GLN A 298 -8.47 16.39 -38.97
CA GLN A 298 -7.30 17.15 -38.55
C GLN A 298 -6.11 16.22 -38.32
N ILE A 299 -4.90 16.77 -38.42
CA ILE A 299 -3.65 16.07 -38.08
C ILE A 299 -3.43 16.11 -36.58
N TYR A 300 -2.99 14.99 -36.00
CA TYR A 300 -2.59 14.93 -34.60
C TYR A 300 -1.09 14.65 -34.47
N LEU A 301 -0.33 15.64 -33.97
CA LEU A 301 1.09 15.50 -33.69
C LEU A 301 1.33 15.55 -32.18
N ASN A 302 1.66 14.40 -31.58
CA ASN A 302 2.04 14.32 -30.18
C ASN A 302 3.57 14.38 -30.02
N LEU A 303 4.02 15.20 -29.07
CA LEU A 303 5.41 15.36 -28.68
C LEU A 303 5.62 14.82 -27.27
N ARG A 304 6.62 13.96 -27.11
CA ARG A 304 7.11 13.50 -25.80
C ARG A 304 8.62 13.69 -25.71
N PRO A 305 9.20 13.87 -24.52
CA PRO A 305 10.63 13.98 -24.36
C PRO A 305 11.34 12.70 -24.84
N VAL A 306 12.49 12.84 -25.50
CA VAL A 306 13.42 11.73 -25.75
C VAL A 306 13.91 11.15 -24.43
N GLN A 307 14.20 12.05 -23.47
CA GLN A 307 14.60 11.72 -22.11
C GLN A 307 13.48 12.11 -21.15
N PRO A 308 12.66 11.16 -20.68
CA PRO A 308 11.69 11.46 -19.63
C PRO A 308 12.43 11.86 -18.34
N LEU A 309 11.89 12.84 -17.60
CA LEU A 309 12.44 13.29 -16.32
C LEU A 309 11.31 13.51 -15.30
N PRO A 310 11.58 13.32 -13.99
CA PRO A 310 10.62 13.57 -12.91
C PRO A 310 10.46 15.06 -12.53
N ARG A 311 11.00 15.98 -13.35
CA ARG A 311 10.91 17.43 -13.22
C ARG A 311 10.92 18.07 -14.61
N LEU A 312 10.84 19.41 -14.68
CA LEU A 312 11.07 20.15 -15.92
C LEU A 312 12.51 19.92 -16.37
N ALA A 313 12.73 19.82 -17.67
CA ALA A 313 14.09 19.72 -18.22
C ALA A 313 14.82 21.05 -18.05
N HIS A 314 16.02 21.01 -17.49
CA HIS A 314 16.94 22.14 -17.40
C HIS A 314 17.84 22.17 -18.65
N PRO A 315 18.30 23.35 -19.11
CA PRO A 315 19.27 23.43 -20.20
C PRO A 315 20.52 22.57 -19.96
N GLY A 316 20.97 22.45 -18.71
CA GLY A 316 22.13 21.62 -18.35
C GLY A 316 21.92 20.11 -18.45
N ASP A 317 20.69 19.63 -18.64
CA ASP A 317 20.39 18.18 -18.73
C ASP A 317 20.80 17.59 -20.10
N THR A 318 21.08 18.44 -21.10
CA THR A 318 21.56 18.04 -22.42
C THR A 318 22.84 18.80 -22.77
N PRO A 319 23.79 18.21 -23.52
CA PRO A 319 25.05 18.88 -23.86
C PRO A 319 24.87 20.23 -24.56
N ASP A 320 23.85 20.34 -25.41
CA ASP A 320 23.62 21.51 -26.27
C ASP A 320 22.51 22.44 -25.74
N GLY A 321 21.92 22.14 -24.58
CA GLY A 321 20.80 22.91 -24.03
C GLY A 321 19.47 22.76 -24.77
N ASP A 322 19.41 21.84 -25.74
CA ASP A 322 18.28 21.66 -26.63
C ASP A 322 17.58 20.32 -26.38
N SER A 323 16.37 20.38 -25.85
CA SER A 323 15.62 19.19 -25.47
C SER A 323 15.23 18.38 -26.71
N GLY A 324 15.54 17.09 -26.71
CA GLY A 324 15.06 16.17 -27.75
C GLY A 324 13.61 15.78 -27.52
N VAL A 325 12.80 15.74 -28.58
CA VAL A 325 11.44 15.20 -28.56
C VAL A 325 11.26 14.07 -29.58
N ILE A 326 10.42 13.11 -29.24
CA ILE A 326 9.93 12.06 -30.15
C ILE A 326 8.59 12.54 -30.71
N LEU A 327 8.44 12.42 -32.03
CA LEU A 327 7.29 12.86 -32.80
C LEU A 327 6.41 11.65 -33.14
N THR A 328 5.15 11.71 -32.69
CA THR A 328 4.12 10.71 -33.02
C THR A 328 3.03 11.39 -33.83
N LEU A 329 2.88 11.01 -35.11
CA LEU A 329 1.97 11.61 -36.06
C LEU A 329 0.84 10.64 -36.38
N ASP A 330 -0.41 11.05 -36.12
CA ASP A 330 -1.61 10.22 -36.24
C ASP A 330 -1.41 8.83 -35.59
N GLY A 331 -0.72 8.84 -34.44
CA GLY A 331 -0.43 7.63 -33.68
C GLY A 331 0.75 6.79 -34.16
N GLN A 332 1.44 7.19 -35.23
CA GLN A 332 2.66 6.52 -35.68
C GLN A 332 3.89 7.34 -35.27
N THR A 333 4.83 6.73 -34.54
CA THR A 333 6.14 7.35 -34.28
C THR A 333 6.89 7.54 -35.60
N ILE A 334 7.18 8.79 -35.97
CA ILE A 334 7.85 9.12 -37.24
C ILE A 334 9.34 9.41 -37.08
N GLY A 335 9.78 9.77 -35.87
CA GLY A 335 11.18 10.04 -35.58
C GLY A 335 11.37 10.90 -34.34
N LYS A 336 12.61 11.36 -34.13
CA LYS A 336 13.00 12.28 -33.06
C LYS A 336 13.70 13.50 -33.64
N ALA A 337 13.54 14.65 -32.99
CA ALA A 337 14.18 15.90 -33.37
C ALA A 337 14.50 16.74 -32.11
N PRO A 338 15.54 17.57 -32.14
CA PRO A 338 15.69 18.61 -31.13
C PRO A 338 14.55 19.64 -31.26
N MET A 339 14.17 20.25 -30.14
CA MET A 339 13.12 21.26 -30.10
C MET A 339 13.44 22.45 -31.01
N SER A 340 14.70 22.89 -31.11
CA SER A 340 15.07 23.98 -32.03
C SER A 340 14.79 23.65 -33.51
N ALA A 341 15.03 22.41 -33.94
CA ALA A 341 14.74 21.99 -35.32
C ALA A 341 13.23 21.92 -35.56
N LEU A 342 12.46 21.49 -34.55
CA LEU A 342 11.01 21.47 -34.63
C LEU A 342 10.43 22.90 -34.71
N THR A 343 10.92 23.82 -33.88
CA THR A 343 10.57 25.25 -33.94
C THR A 343 10.92 25.88 -35.30
N ALA A 344 12.08 25.54 -35.86
CA ALA A 344 12.45 25.98 -37.21
C ALA A 344 11.53 25.40 -38.29
N ALA A 345 11.10 24.14 -38.16
CA ALA A 345 10.14 23.52 -39.07
C ALA A 345 8.77 24.21 -39.02
N PHE A 346 8.26 24.51 -37.82
CA PHE A 346 6.99 25.22 -37.66
C PHE A 346 7.06 26.67 -38.13
N THR A 347 8.21 27.36 -37.97
CA THR A 347 8.44 28.67 -38.60
C THR A 347 8.34 28.62 -40.13
N LYS A 348 8.81 27.54 -40.76
CA LYS A 348 8.64 27.34 -42.20
C LYS A 348 7.19 27.02 -42.57
N LEU A 349 6.48 26.26 -41.74
CA LEU A 349 5.09 25.84 -41.97
C LEU A 349 4.06 26.94 -41.68
N SER A 350 4.34 27.90 -40.79
CA SER A 350 3.41 28.99 -40.46
C SER A 350 3.16 29.95 -41.64
N GLN A 351 3.90 29.80 -42.74
CA GLN A 351 3.59 30.41 -44.03
C GLN A 351 2.40 29.72 -44.75
N SER A 352 1.91 28.60 -44.25
CA SER A 352 0.70 27.90 -44.72
C SER A 352 -0.56 28.41 -44.01
N THR A 353 -1.74 28.19 -44.60
CA THR A 353 -3.04 28.56 -44.01
C THR A 353 -3.52 27.58 -42.93
N LEU A 354 -2.66 26.69 -42.44
CA LEU A 354 -3.03 25.63 -41.52
C LEU A 354 -3.20 26.21 -40.10
N GLY A 355 -4.42 26.14 -39.56
CA GLY A 355 -4.65 26.49 -38.16
C GLY A 355 -4.00 25.46 -37.24
N VAL A 356 -3.11 25.92 -36.35
CA VAL A 356 -2.48 25.08 -35.33
C VAL A 356 -3.10 25.36 -33.97
N GLN A 357 -3.50 24.28 -33.28
CA GLN A 357 -3.97 24.32 -31.90
C GLN A 357 -2.97 23.56 -31.02
N MET A 358 -2.68 24.08 -29.83
CA MET A 358 -1.79 23.40 -28.89
C MET A 358 -2.56 22.90 -27.68
N VAL A 359 -2.29 21.65 -27.27
CA VAL A 359 -2.82 21.05 -26.05
C VAL A 359 -1.71 20.44 -25.22
N ILE A 360 -1.72 20.76 -23.93
CA ILE A 360 -0.70 20.33 -22.98
C ILE A 360 -1.36 19.38 -21.98
N HIS A 361 -0.96 18.11 -22.05
CA HIS A 361 -1.38 17.08 -21.09
C HIS A 361 -0.39 16.92 -19.95
N SER A 362 0.91 17.13 -20.21
CA SER A 362 1.95 17.06 -19.19
C SER A 362 3.18 17.86 -19.61
N LEU A 363 3.92 18.36 -18.62
CA LEU A 363 5.20 19.04 -18.81
C LEU A 363 6.39 18.26 -18.21
N LEU A 364 6.16 17.03 -17.73
CA LEU A 364 7.24 16.19 -17.20
C LEU A 364 8.30 15.94 -18.28
N GLY A 365 9.56 16.23 -17.97
CA GLY A 365 10.69 16.10 -18.90
C GLY A 365 10.74 17.11 -20.04
N HIS A 366 9.84 18.09 -20.07
CA HIS A 366 9.88 19.16 -21.06
C HIS A 366 10.58 20.41 -20.55
N ASN A 367 11.17 21.14 -21.49
CA ASN A 367 11.63 22.51 -21.26
C ASN A 367 10.47 23.47 -21.64
N PRO A 368 9.84 24.15 -20.67
CA PRO A 368 8.69 25.00 -20.91
C PRO A 368 9.02 26.23 -21.77
N GLU A 369 10.25 26.75 -21.70
CA GLU A 369 10.67 27.88 -22.53
C GLU A 369 10.67 27.49 -24.02
N GLN A 370 11.16 26.30 -24.34
CA GLN A 370 11.17 25.77 -25.71
C GLN A 370 9.76 25.43 -26.21
N ILE A 371 8.85 25.00 -25.33
CA ILE A 371 7.43 24.81 -25.68
C ILE A 371 6.80 26.15 -26.07
N ALA A 372 7.08 27.22 -25.31
CA ALA A 372 6.59 28.57 -25.63
C ALA A 372 7.16 29.06 -26.97
N ASP A 373 8.46 28.84 -27.24
CA ASP A 373 9.08 29.17 -28.53
C ASP A 373 8.41 28.42 -29.69
N LEU A 374 8.14 27.12 -29.51
CA LEU A 374 7.46 26.30 -30.51
C LEU A 374 6.03 26.80 -30.76
N ALA A 375 5.28 27.14 -29.70
CA ALA A 375 3.92 27.68 -29.84
C ALA A 375 3.90 28.98 -30.65
N GLN A 376 4.85 29.88 -30.37
CA GLN A 376 4.99 31.14 -31.11
C GLN A 376 5.37 30.89 -32.58
N ALA A 377 6.32 29.99 -32.85
CA ALA A 377 6.72 29.63 -34.21
C ALA A 377 5.59 28.97 -35.01
N ALA A 378 4.77 28.16 -34.34
CA ALA A 378 3.59 27.52 -34.93
C ALA A 378 2.41 28.49 -35.12
N GLY A 379 2.49 29.71 -34.60
CA GLY A 379 1.40 30.69 -34.68
C GLY A 379 0.21 30.34 -33.79
N CYS A 380 0.41 29.56 -32.72
CA CYS A 380 -0.63 29.23 -31.76
C CYS A 380 -1.00 30.47 -30.93
N PRO A 381 -2.25 30.97 -31.00
CA PRO A 381 -2.65 32.16 -30.23
C PRO A 381 -2.88 31.85 -28.74
N ASP A 382 -3.22 30.60 -28.43
CA ASP A 382 -3.49 30.08 -27.10
C ASP A 382 -3.19 28.58 -27.05
N ALA A 383 -3.26 28.02 -25.84
CA ALA A 383 -3.19 26.57 -25.63
C ALA A 383 -4.23 26.09 -24.61
N THR A 384 -4.67 24.85 -24.79
CA THR A 384 -5.48 24.14 -23.79
C THR A 384 -4.56 23.41 -22.83
N PHE A 385 -4.66 23.70 -21.52
CA PHE A 385 -3.83 23.08 -20.49
C PHE A 385 -4.68 22.17 -19.61
N TRP A 386 -4.45 20.86 -19.65
CA TRP A 386 -5.17 19.90 -18.81
C TRP A 386 -4.53 19.73 -17.45
N LEU A 387 -5.33 19.83 -16.39
CA LEU A 387 -4.93 19.49 -15.03
C LEU A 387 -5.11 17.99 -14.75
N HIS A 388 -4.41 17.15 -15.52
CA HIS A 388 -4.35 15.70 -15.24
C HIS A 388 -3.64 15.41 -13.92
N ASP A 389 -2.79 16.32 -13.48
CA ASP A 389 -2.10 16.30 -12.19
C ASP A 389 -1.86 17.75 -11.69
N PHE A 390 -1.10 17.90 -10.61
CA PHE A 390 -0.73 19.19 -10.03
C PHE A 390 0.72 19.60 -10.32
N PHE A 391 1.32 19.08 -11.39
CA PHE A 391 2.70 19.39 -11.76
C PHE A 391 2.90 20.88 -12.02
N SER A 392 1.88 21.60 -12.49
CA SER A 392 1.92 23.08 -12.61
C SER A 392 2.15 23.82 -11.27
N LEU A 393 1.93 23.17 -10.12
CA LEU A 393 2.08 23.77 -8.79
C LEU A 393 3.33 23.29 -8.03
N CYS A 394 3.92 22.17 -8.43
CA CYS A 394 5.02 21.51 -7.73
C CYS A 394 5.63 20.40 -8.60
N PRO A 395 6.96 20.17 -8.53
CA PRO A 395 7.55 18.96 -9.11
C PRO A 395 6.91 17.65 -8.60
N SER A 396 6.38 17.66 -7.38
CA SER A 396 5.48 16.60 -6.91
C SER A 396 4.10 16.76 -7.55
N PHE A 397 3.87 16.10 -8.68
CA PHE A 397 2.60 16.12 -9.41
C PHE A 397 1.39 15.67 -8.55
N ALA A 398 1.62 14.87 -7.51
CA ALA A 398 0.62 14.41 -6.55
C ALA A 398 0.49 15.31 -5.30
N LEU A 399 1.26 16.41 -5.22
CA LEU A 399 1.38 17.29 -4.05
C LEU A 399 1.71 16.52 -2.76
N GLN A 400 2.54 15.50 -2.85
CA GLN A 400 2.99 14.73 -1.69
C GLN A 400 4.36 15.19 -1.24
N ARG A 401 4.43 15.79 -0.05
CA ARG A 401 5.69 16.10 0.62
C ARG A 401 6.46 14.79 0.82
N ASN A 402 7.68 14.75 0.28
CA ASN A 402 8.54 13.58 0.32
C ASN A 402 7.89 12.30 -0.21
N ARG A 403 6.92 12.42 -1.14
CA ARG A 403 6.15 11.30 -1.70
C ARG A 403 5.32 10.48 -0.70
N VAL A 404 5.14 10.96 0.52
CA VAL A 404 4.49 10.18 1.60
C VAL A 404 3.20 10.78 2.14
N THR A 405 3.07 12.11 2.09
CA THR A 405 1.94 12.80 2.70
C THR A 405 1.54 13.99 1.85
N PHE A 406 0.27 14.05 1.48
CA PHE A 406 -0.31 15.21 0.80
C PHE A 406 -0.08 16.49 1.61
N CYS A 407 0.50 17.50 0.98
CA CYS A 407 0.90 18.75 1.62
C CYS A 407 -0.04 19.91 1.35
N ASN A 408 -0.97 19.75 0.40
CA ASN A 408 -1.88 20.81 -0.03
C ASN A 408 -1.16 22.07 -0.58
N ALA A 409 -0.03 21.87 -1.26
CA ALA A 409 0.74 22.91 -1.95
C ALA A 409 0.95 24.19 -1.10
N PRO A 410 1.62 24.13 0.07
CA PRO A 410 1.85 25.31 0.90
C PRO A 410 2.77 26.31 0.16
N ALA A 411 2.96 27.51 0.69
CA ALA A 411 3.88 28.48 0.10
C ALA A 411 5.29 27.85 -0.10
N PRO A 412 6.00 28.12 -1.21
CA PRO A 412 7.34 27.57 -1.45
C PRO A 412 8.36 27.93 -0.35
N THR A 413 8.15 29.08 0.30
CA THR A 413 8.96 29.57 1.44
C THR A 413 8.60 28.92 2.78
N SER A 414 7.58 28.07 2.83
CA SER A 414 7.17 27.41 4.07
C SER A 414 8.20 26.38 4.54
N THR A 415 8.30 26.18 5.86
CA THR A 415 9.13 25.11 6.45
C THR A 415 8.76 23.73 5.90
N ALA A 416 7.48 23.49 5.61
CA ALA A 416 7.03 22.23 5.02
C ALA A 416 7.64 21.96 3.65
N CYS A 417 7.83 23.00 2.82
CA CYS A 417 8.57 22.89 1.57
C CYS A 417 10.07 22.84 1.79
N GLY A 418 10.62 23.61 2.74
CA GLY A 418 12.07 23.63 3.03
C GLY A 418 12.66 22.27 3.43
N ILE A 419 11.86 21.39 4.04
CA ILE A 419 12.27 20.01 4.38
C ILE A 419 11.85 18.97 3.34
N CYS A 420 11.23 19.40 2.24
CA CYS A 420 10.74 18.52 1.19
C CYS A 420 11.85 18.26 0.17
N VAL A 421 11.93 17.04 -0.36
CA VAL A 421 12.85 16.67 -1.46
C VAL A 421 12.66 17.52 -2.72
N PHE A 422 11.46 18.02 -2.96
CA PHE A 422 11.11 18.92 -4.07
C PHE A 422 11.28 20.40 -3.71
N GLY A 423 11.58 20.72 -2.45
CA GLY A 423 11.58 22.08 -1.92
C GLY A 423 12.57 23.01 -2.58
N THR A 424 13.77 22.51 -2.87
CA THR A 424 14.85 23.27 -3.53
C THR A 424 14.50 23.60 -4.98
N GLU A 425 13.90 22.66 -5.71
CA GLU A 425 13.53 22.81 -7.12
C GLU A 425 12.26 23.66 -7.31
N ARG A 426 11.32 23.59 -6.37
CA ARG A 426 9.97 24.17 -6.53
C ARG A 426 9.93 25.68 -6.87
N PRO A 427 10.78 26.56 -6.30
CA PRO A 427 10.80 27.97 -6.67
C PRO A 427 11.12 28.21 -8.15
N ASP A 428 12.16 27.54 -8.67
CA ASP A 428 12.55 27.64 -10.08
C ASP A 428 11.46 27.05 -10.98
N HIS A 429 10.96 25.86 -10.63
CA HIS A 429 9.84 25.23 -11.30
C HIS A 429 8.64 26.16 -11.47
N LEU A 430 8.21 26.83 -10.39
CA LEU A 430 7.06 27.74 -10.43
C LEU A 430 7.34 28.98 -11.29
N ALA A 431 8.56 29.52 -11.24
CA ALA A 431 8.95 30.66 -12.07
C ALA A 431 8.87 30.32 -13.56
N ARG A 432 9.35 29.13 -13.95
CA ARG A 432 9.36 28.66 -15.34
C ARG A 432 7.97 28.31 -15.86
N ILE A 433 7.12 27.71 -15.03
CA ILE A 433 5.70 27.52 -15.37
C ILE A 433 4.99 28.88 -15.53
N ALA A 434 5.28 29.85 -14.67
CA ALA A 434 4.70 31.19 -14.77
C ALA A 434 5.12 31.91 -16.06
N ASP A 435 6.39 31.81 -16.46
CA ASP A 435 6.88 32.35 -17.75
C ASP A 435 6.12 31.74 -18.93
N LEU A 436 5.95 30.41 -18.95
CA LEU A 436 5.16 29.73 -19.98
C LEU A 436 3.73 30.27 -20.06
N PHE A 437 3.04 30.41 -18.93
CA PHE A 437 1.65 30.90 -18.89
C PHE A 437 1.54 32.39 -19.26
N GLN A 438 2.60 33.18 -19.08
CA GLN A 438 2.66 34.57 -19.52
C GLN A 438 2.88 34.68 -21.03
N ARG A 439 3.73 33.82 -21.60
CA ARG A 439 4.10 33.84 -23.02
C ARG A 439 3.10 33.14 -23.93
N LEU A 440 2.32 32.21 -23.38
CA LEU A 440 1.31 31.43 -24.09
C LEU A 440 0.00 31.45 -23.28
N PRO A 441 -1.01 32.23 -23.71
CA PRO A 441 -2.30 32.29 -23.00
C PRO A 441 -2.93 30.91 -22.87
N MET A 442 -3.26 30.52 -21.63
CA MET A 442 -3.79 29.19 -21.33
C MET A 442 -5.30 29.20 -21.07
N ARG A 443 -6.02 28.29 -21.72
CA ARG A 443 -7.34 27.80 -21.29
C ARG A 443 -7.15 26.56 -20.44
N VAL A 444 -7.32 26.69 -19.13
CA VAL A 444 -7.06 25.60 -18.18
C VAL A 444 -8.31 24.73 -18.02
N ILE A 445 -8.17 23.42 -18.17
CA ILE A 445 -9.25 22.44 -18.00
C ILE A 445 -8.97 21.59 -16.76
N ALA A 446 -9.85 21.71 -15.77
CA ALA A 446 -9.88 20.86 -14.58
C ALA A 446 -10.80 19.66 -14.83
N PRO A 447 -10.32 18.41 -14.68
CA PRO A 447 -11.15 17.23 -14.94
C PRO A 447 -12.17 16.91 -13.82
N SER A 448 -12.21 17.70 -12.75
CA SER A 448 -13.22 17.58 -11.70
C SER A 448 -13.40 18.91 -10.95
N GLY A 449 -14.52 19.03 -10.22
CA GLY A 449 -14.74 20.16 -9.31
C GLY A 449 -13.66 20.25 -8.23
N SER A 450 -13.31 19.11 -7.62
CA SER A 450 -12.23 19.06 -6.62
C SER A 450 -10.88 19.53 -7.15
N THR A 451 -10.53 19.23 -8.41
CA THR A 451 -9.30 19.73 -9.03
C THR A 451 -9.38 21.22 -9.31
N HIS A 452 -10.53 21.70 -9.80
CA HIS A 452 -10.76 23.13 -10.02
C HIS A 452 -10.53 23.90 -8.72
N ASP A 453 -11.23 23.51 -7.66
CA ASP A 453 -11.19 24.20 -6.37
C ASP A 453 -9.78 24.21 -5.79
N LEU A 454 -9.10 23.07 -5.77
CA LEU A 454 -7.73 22.97 -5.26
C LEU A 454 -6.76 23.82 -6.07
N TRP A 455 -6.78 23.69 -7.39
CA TRP A 455 -5.83 24.42 -8.24
C TRP A 455 -6.10 25.93 -8.18
N SER A 456 -7.37 26.34 -8.21
CA SER A 456 -7.74 27.77 -8.08
C SER A 456 -7.35 28.36 -6.74
N ALA A 457 -7.39 27.58 -5.65
CA ALA A 457 -6.99 28.04 -4.32
C ALA A 457 -5.47 28.11 -4.12
N ARG A 458 -4.68 27.49 -5.01
CA ARG A 458 -3.22 27.31 -4.87
C ARG A 458 -2.41 27.89 -6.02
N SER A 459 -3.07 28.45 -7.04
CA SER A 459 -2.45 28.96 -8.26
C SER A 459 -2.74 30.42 -8.48
N ASP A 460 -1.67 31.20 -8.66
CA ASP A 460 -1.72 32.58 -9.13
C ASP A 460 -1.36 32.68 -10.64
N LEU A 461 -1.28 31.54 -11.33
CA LEU A 461 -0.89 31.50 -12.74
C LEU A 461 -1.91 32.22 -13.64
N PRO A 462 -1.46 33.06 -14.58
CA PRO A 462 -2.35 33.80 -15.47
C PRO A 462 -3.05 32.85 -16.45
N ARG A 463 -4.35 33.02 -16.64
CA ARG A 463 -5.17 32.14 -17.48
C ARG A 463 -6.31 32.90 -18.12
N GLN A 464 -6.70 32.50 -19.32
CA GLN A 464 -7.88 33.03 -20.00
C GLN A 464 -9.17 32.49 -19.39
N ALA A 465 -9.18 31.20 -19.03
CA ALA A 465 -10.31 30.53 -18.43
C ALA A 465 -9.83 29.37 -17.53
N LEU A 466 -10.66 29.02 -16.55
CA LEU A 466 -10.57 27.77 -15.80
C LEU A 466 -11.92 27.06 -15.90
N ILE A 467 -11.95 25.94 -16.60
CA ILE A 467 -13.16 25.21 -16.97
C ILE A 467 -13.16 23.87 -16.27
N THR A 468 -14.24 23.52 -15.58
CA THR A 468 -14.44 22.14 -15.11
C THR A 468 -15.05 21.30 -16.22
N GLN A 469 -14.31 20.31 -16.72
CA GLN A 469 -14.79 19.37 -17.71
C GLN A 469 -14.33 17.94 -17.37
N PRO A 470 -15.21 17.11 -16.78
CA PRO A 470 -14.90 15.71 -16.51
C PRO A 470 -14.58 14.91 -17.76
N HIS A 471 -13.69 13.93 -17.63
CA HIS A 471 -13.39 12.98 -18.72
C HIS A 471 -14.52 11.96 -18.94
N ALA A 472 -15.28 11.69 -17.89
CA ALA A 472 -16.41 10.77 -17.90
C ALA A 472 -17.52 11.28 -16.98
N SER A 473 -18.74 10.82 -17.26
CA SER A 473 -19.95 11.06 -16.49
C SER A 473 -20.74 9.77 -16.35
N LEU A 474 -21.67 9.72 -15.41
CA LEU A 474 -22.57 8.59 -15.25
C LEU A 474 -23.95 9.01 -15.75
N SER A 475 -24.51 8.27 -16.71
CA SER A 475 -25.91 8.43 -17.12
C SER A 475 -26.75 7.30 -16.52
N THR A 476 -27.98 7.60 -16.12
CA THR A 476 -28.93 6.60 -15.63
C THR A 476 -29.72 6.05 -16.81
N THR A 477 -29.67 4.73 -16.99
CA THR A 477 -30.45 4.01 -18.00
C THR A 477 -31.20 2.84 -17.35
N ASP A 478 -32.41 2.57 -17.84
CA ASP A 478 -33.17 1.40 -17.41
C ASP A 478 -32.44 0.14 -17.88
N ARG A 479 -32.26 -0.81 -16.96
CA ARG A 479 -31.38 -1.96 -17.18
C ARG A 479 -32.10 -3.02 -18.03
N PRO A 480 -31.51 -3.49 -19.16
CA PRO A 480 -32.10 -4.57 -19.95
C PRO A 480 -32.04 -5.92 -19.24
N ASP A 481 -30.95 -6.18 -18.51
CA ASP A 481 -30.69 -7.45 -17.81
C ASP A 481 -30.29 -7.20 -16.34
N PRO A 482 -31.20 -7.42 -15.37
CA PRO A 482 -30.86 -7.33 -13.94
C PRO A 482 -29.93 -8.48 -13.54
N LEU A 483 -28.89 -8.17 -12.75
CA LEU A 483 -28.01 -9.21 -12.20
C LEU A 483 -28.77 -10.02 -11.12
N PRO A 484 -28.45 -11.31 -10.95
CA PRO A 484 -29.10 -12.14 -9.94
C PRO A 484 -28.87 -11.59 -8.54
N GLN A 485 -29.91 -11.63 -7.70
CA GLN A 485 -29.79 -11.20 -6.31
C GLN A 485 -28.89 -12.18 -5.55
N ARG A 486 -27.70 -11.72 -5.10
CA ARG A 486 -26.69 -12.57 -4.47
C ARG A 486 -26.77 -12.57 -2.94
N THR A 487 -26.59 -13.75 -2.36
CA THR A 487 -26.33 -13.98 -0.94
C THR A 487 -24.92 -14.56 -0.74
N GLY A 488 -24.25 -14.25 0.37
CA GLY A 488 -22.91 -14.76 0.67
C GLY A 488 -21.87 -13.67 0.90
N PRO A 489 -20.56 -14.02 0.92
CA PRO A 489 -19.48 -13.11 1.31
C PRO A 489 -19.44 -11.86 0.44
N ALA A 490 -19.12 -10.72 1.06
CA ALA A 490 -18.91 -9.46 0.37
C ALA A 490 -17.64 -9.55 -0.50
N ARG A 491 -17.78 -9.24 -1.79
CA ARG A 491 -16.68 -9.23 -2.75
C ARG A 491 -16.10 -7.82 -2.84
N ILE A 492 -14.89 -7.65 -2.30
CA ILE A 492 -14.18 -6.36 -2.25
C ILE A 492 -13.05 -6.40 -3.28
N ALA A 493 -13.02 -5.42 -4.17
CA ALA A 493 -12.05 -5.34 -5.24
C ALA A 493 -11.09 -4.14 -5.08
N TYR A 494 -9.88 -4.32 -5.60
CA TYR A 494 -8.96 -3.25 -5.95
C TYR A 494 -8.85 -3.17 -7.47
N VAL A 495 -8.86 -1.96 -8.02
CA VAL A 495 -8.91 -1.73 -9.48
C VAL A 495 -7.74 -0.84 -9.92
N GLY A 496 -6.98 -1.29 -10.92
CA GLY A 496 -5.86 -0.57 -11.51
C GLY A 496 -4.49 -1.00 -10.98
N SER A 497 -3.49 -0.12 -11.09
CA SER A 497 -2.11 -0.45 -10.70
C SER A 497 -1.97 -0.58 -9.16
N PRO A 498 -1.33 -1.64 -8.64
CA PRO A 498 -1.20 -1.91 -7.21
C PRO A 498 -0.09 -1.07 -6.56
N VAL A 499 -0.31 0.24 -6.47
CA VAL A 499 0.70 1.20 -5.98
C VAL A 499 0.33 1.74 -4.59
N PRO A 500 1.31 2.02 -3.70
CA PRO A 500 1.04 2.47 -2.32
C PRO A 500 0.16 3.72 -2.25
N HIS A 501 0.40 4.69 -3.12
CA HIS A 501 -0.31 5.97 -3.08
C HIS A 501 -1.78 5.87 -3.52
N LYS A 502 -2.20 4.75 -4.11
CA LYS A 502 -3.60 4.40 -4.45
C LYS A 502 -4.26 3.46 -3.43
N GLY A 503 -3.55 3.14 -2.34
CA GLY A 503 -4.09 2.36 -1.24
C GLY A 503 -3.87 0.85 -1.33
N TRP A 504 -3.00 0.39 -2.23
CA TRP A 504 -2.71 -1.05 -2.37
C TRP A 504 -2.27 -1.70 -1.06
N GLN A 505 -1.39 -1.05 -0.30
CA GLN A 505 -0.92 -1.58 0.98
C GLN A 505 -2.06 -1.79 1.99
N LEU A 506 -3.03 -0.89 2.01
CA LEU A 506 -4.22 -1.03 2.84
C LEU A 506 -5.10 -2.19 2.35
N PHE A 507 -5.30 -2.31 1.03
CA PHE A 507 -6.07 -3.41 0.44
C PHE A 507 -5.45 -4.77 0.78
N SER A 508 -4.14 -4.91 0.59
CA SER A 508 -3.39 -6.12 0.95
C SER A 508 -3.49 -6.44 2.44
N ARG A 509 -3.40 -5.42 3.31
CA ARG A 509 -3.61 -5.60 4.77
C ARG A 509 -5.01 -6.10 5.09
N LEU A 510 -6.04 -5.59 4.41
CA LEU A 510 -7.42 -6.06 4.56
C LEU A 510 -7.58 -7.51 4.10
N ALA A 511 -7.01 -7.87 2.95
CA ALA A 511 -7.03 -9.24 2.46
C ALA A 511 -6.32 -10.20 3.43
N ARG A 512 -5.18 -9.79 4.02
CA ARG A 512 -4.47 -10.57 5.04
C ARG A 512 -5.31 -10.79 6.30
N LYS A 513 -5.99 -9.74 6.78
CA LYS A 513 -6.79 -9.78 8.01
C LYS A 513 -8.11 -10.53 7.84
N PHE A 514 -8.77 -10.36 6.69
CA PHE A 514 -10.16 -10.79 6.48
C PHE A 514 -10.34 -11.85 5.40
N GLY A 515 -9.32 -12.16 4.59
CA GLY A 515 -9.43 -13.07 3.45
C GLY A 515 -9.68 -14.54 3.80
N ASN A 516 -9.41 -14.94 5.04
CA ASN A 516 -9.74 -16.28 5.56
C ASN A 516 -11.10 -16.32 6.27
N ALA A 517 -11.82 -15.20 6.35
CA ALA A 517 -13.14 -15.14 6.99
C ALA A 517 -14.24 -15.42 5.96
N ASP A 518 -15.26 -16.19 6.36
CA ASP A 518 -16.44 -16.51 5.52
C ASP A 518 -17.26 -15.27 5.09
N ARG A 519 -16.92 -14.08 5.59
CA ARG A 519 -17.60 -12.81 5.32
C ARG A 519 -17.07 -12.08 4.07
N PHE A 520 -15.82 -12.29 3.68
CA PHE A 520 -15.17 -11.46 2.65
C PHE A 520 -14.42 -12.27 1.60
N GLN A 521 -14.43 -11.78 0.36
CA GLN A 521 -13.59 -12.29 -0.73
C GLN A 521 -12.91 -11.10 -1.40
N PHE A 522 -11.60 -11.21 -1.66
CA PHE A 522 -10.79 -10.12 -2.19
C PHE A 522 -10.40 -10.38 -3.65
N TYR A 523 -10.54 -9.33 -4.48
CA TYR A 523 -10.26 -9.39 -5.90
C TYR A 523 -9.33 -8.27 -6.34
N TYR A 524 -8.45 -8.56 -7.29
CA TYR A 524 -7.61 -7.57 -7.94
C TYR A 524 -7.94 -7.53 -9.44
N PHE A 525 -8.15 -6.33 -9.99
CA PHE A 525 -8.39 -6.13 -11.43
C PHE A 525 -7.31 -5.22 -12.02
N GLY A 526 -6.50 -5.76 -12.92
CA GLY A 526 -5.45 -5.02 -13.60
C GLY A 526 -4.46 -5.94 -14.29
N THR A 527 -3.27 -5.41 -14.62
CA THR A 527 -2.24 -6.13 -15.39
C THR A 527 -1.08 -6.66 -14.55
N ALA A 528 -1.02 -6.31 -13.26
CA ALA A 528 0.07 -6.75 -12.39
C ALA A 528 -0.13 -8.20 -11.93
N GLU A 529 0.97 -8.93 -11.77
CA GLU A 529 0.96 -10.24 -11.13
C GLU A 529 0.84 -10.08 -9.61
N ILE A 530 -0.14 -10.78 -9.02
CA ILE A 530 -0.38 -10.76 -7.57
C ILE A 530 -0.07 -12.15 -7.03
N SER A 531 0.88 -12.23 -6.10
CA SER A 531 1.34 -13.49 -5.49
C SER A 531 0.54 -13.92 -4.25
N ASP A 532 -0.30 -13.05 -3.70
CA ASP A 532 -1.08 -13.34 -2.49
C ASP A 532 -2.30 -14.22 -2.84
N SER A 533 -2.30 -15.49 -2.38
CA SER A 533 -3.43 -16.44 -2.56
C SER A 533 -4.72 -15.97 -1.89
N ARG A 534 -4.61 -15.00 -0.97
CA ARG A 534 -5.64 -14.13 -0.38
C ARG A 534 -6.59 -13.51 -1.41
N ILE A 535 -6.02 -13.18 -2.57
CA ILE A 535 -6.57 -12.24 -3.54
C ILE A 535 -6.73 -12.94 -4.89
N THR A 536 -7.97 -12.96 -5.40
CA THR A 536 -8.23 -13.47 -6.74
C THR A 536 -7.86 -12.40 -7.78
N ALA A 537 -6.78 -12.62 -8.52
CA ALA A 537 -6.38 -11.73 -9.61
C ALA A 537 -7.19 -12.00 -10.89
N VAL A 538 -7.71 -10.94 -11.48
CA VAL A 538 -8.50 -10.94 -12.72
C VAL A 538 -7.79 -10.01 -13.71
N PRO A 539 -7.11 -10.56 -14.74
CA PRO A 539 -6.41 -9.76 -15.72
C PRO A 539 -7.38 -8.88 -16.52
N VAL A 540 -7.16 -7.57 -16.48
CA VAL A 540 -7.97 -6.60 -17.24
C VAL A 540 -7.08 -5.48 -17.75
N HIS A 541 -7.27 -5.13 -19.02
CA HIS A 541 -6.63 -4.00 -19.66
C HIS A 541 -7.67 -3.17 -20.40
N VAL A 542 -7.73 -1.86 -20.11
CA VAL A 542 -8.67 -0.92 -20.72
C VAL A 542 -7.94 -0.12 -21.79
N THR A 543 -8.47 -0.14 -23.02
CA THR A 543 -7.94 0.62 -24.16
C THR A 543 -9.04 1.42 -24.85
N ALA A 544 -8.67 2.28 -25.80
CA ALA A 544 -9.65 3.00 -26.62
C ALA A 544 -10.56 2.05 -27.43
N GLU A 545 -10.09 0.85 -27.76
CA GLU A 545 -10.84 -0.19 -28.46
C GLU A 545 -11.73 -1.02 -27.51
N THR A 546 -11.41 -1.05 -26.22
CA THR A 546 -12.11 -1.83 -25.19
C THR A 546 -12.46 -1.00 -23.95
N PRO A 547 -13.18 0.13 -24.11
CA PRO A 547 -13.40 1.11 -23.04
C PRO A 547 -14.22 0.55 -21.86
N ASP A 548 -15.05 -0.47 -22.09
CA ASP A 548 -15.92 -1.07 -21.06
C ASP A 548 -15.32 -2.34 -20.43
N ALA A 549 -14.07 -2.71 -20.75
CA ALA A 549 -13.46 -3.96 -20.30
C ALA A 549 -13.47 -4.12 -18.77
N MET A 550 -13.17 -3.03 -18.04
CA MET A 550 -13.21 -3.03 -16.58
C MET A 550 -14.62 -3.21 -16.03
N ILE A 551 -15.60 -2.51 -16.62
CA ILE A 551 -17.01 -2.62 -16.23
C ILE A 551 -17.50 -4.06 -16.41
N ALA A 552 -17.20 -4.65 -17.57
CA ALA A 552 -17.56 -6.03 -17.88
C ALA A 552 -16.91 -7.04 -16.92
N ALA A 553 -15.63 -6.86 -16.59
CA ALA A 553 -14.91 -7.74 -15.67
C ALA A 553 -15.44 -7.66 -14.23
N LEU A 554 -15.68 -6.45 -13.72
CA LEU A 554 -16.28 -6.24 -12.40
C LEU A 554 -17.68 -6.86 -12.31
N ARG A 555 -18.48 -6.75 -13.38
CA ARG A 555 -19.80 -7.40 -13.48
C ARG A 555 -19.70 -8.92 -13.53
N ALA A 556 -18.76 -9.46 -14.31
CA ALA A 556 -18.57 -10.91 -14.45
C ALA A 556 -18.19 -11.58 -13.12
N GLN A 557 -17.49 -10.84 -12.24
CA GLN A 557 -17.13 -11.30 -10.89
C GLN A 557 -18.13 -10.87 -9.82
N ASP A 558 -19.21 -10.19 -10.19
CA ASP A 558 -20.27 -9.73 -9.29
C ASP A 558 -19.69 -8.99 -8.05
N ILE A 559 -18.84 -8.00 -8.33
CA ILE A 559 -18.14 -7.23 -7.28
C ILE A 559 -19.13 -6.34 -6.54
N ASP A 560 -19.17 -6.50 -5.21
CA ASP A 560 -20.03 -5.72 -4.32
C ASP A 560 -19.45 -4.33 -4.06
N MET A 561 -18.13 -4.27 -3.79
CA MET A 561 -17.45 -3.06 -3.38
C MET A 561 -16.07 -2.92 -4.02
N VAL A 562 -15.66 -1.68 -4.32
CA VAL A 562 -14.30 -1.32 -4.71
C VAL A 562 -13.68 -0.46 -3.61
N LEU A 563 -12.50 -0.85 -3.12
CA LEU A 563 -11.72 -0.02 -2.22
C LEU A 563 -10.84 0.92 -3.05
N HIS A 564 -11.13 2.21 -2.99
CA HIS A 564 -10.36 3.25 -3.67
C HIS A 564 -9.76 4.20 -2.63
N TRP A 565 -8.59 3.87 -2.09
CA TRP A 565 -8.01 4.57 -0.93
C TRP A 565 -6.77 5.40 -1.28
N ALA A 566 -6.97 6.41 -2.13
CA ALA A 566 -5.88 7.29 -2.55
C ALA A 566 -5.36 8.16 -1.39
N SER A 567 -4.05 8.40 -1.37
CA SER A 567 -3.35 9.19 -0.34
C SER A 567 -3.13 10.66 -0.75
N TRP A 568 -3.76 11.06 -1.85
CA TRP A 568 -3.72 12.38 -2.45
C TRP A 568 -5.02 12.59 -3.25
N PRO A 569 -5.38 13.85 -3.56
CA PRO A 569 -6.62 14.13 -4.29
C PRO A 569 -6.45 13.76 -5.77
N GLU A 570 -6.97 12.60 -6.17
CA GLU A 570 -6.97 12.22 -7.58
C GLU A 570 -7.76 13.27 -8.37
N THR A 571 -7.14 13.73 -9.47
CA THR A 571 -7.71 14.77 -10.32
C THR A 571 -8.95 14.26 -11.07
N PHE A 572 -8.90 13.00 -11.48
CA PHE A 572 -9.98 12.19 -12.04
C PHE A 572 -9.72 10.71 -11.74
N SER A 573 -10.76 9.87 -11.76
CA SER A 573 -10.62 8.43 -11.52
C SER A 573 -11.56 7.60 -12.39
N PHE A 574 -11.09 7.10 -13.54
CA PHE A 574 -11.91 6.19 -14.36
C PHE A 574 -12.36 4.96 -13.59
N SER A 575 -11.49 4.37 -12.76
CA SER A 575 -11.80 3.19 -11.95
C SER A 575 -12.99 3.40 -11.01
N THR A 576 -13.18 4.62 -10.47
CA THR A 576 -14.35 4.94 -9.64
C THR A 576 -15.63 4.95 -10.47
N PHE A 577 -15.59 5.57 -11.65
CA PHE A 577 -16.75 5.63 -12.54
C PHE A 577 -17.09 4.24 -13.10
N GLU A 578 -16.08 3.46 -13.50
CA GLU A 578 -16.23 2.07 -13.95
C GLU A 578 -16.81 1.17 -12.85
N ALA A 579 -16.36 1.34 -11.59
CA ALA A 579 -16.92 0.61 -10.45
C ALA A 579 -18.40 0.91 -10.24
N ILE A 580 -18.79 2.18 -10.29
CA ILE A 580 -20.18 2.58 -10.11
C ILE A 580 -21.03 2.13 -11.30
N ALA A 581 -20.52 2.21 -12.54
CA ALA A 581 -21.19 1.71 -13.73
C ALA A 581 -21.33 0.18 -13.73
N ALA A 582 -20.34 -0.53 -13.19
CA ALA A 582 -20.43 -1.96 -12.92
C ALA A 582 -21.49 -2.29 -11.85
N GLY A 583 -21.86 -1.29 -11.05
CA GLY A 583 -22.85 -1.39 -9.98
C GLY A 583 -22.28 -1.81 -8.63
N ALA A 584 -20.96 -1.70 -8.45
CA ALA A 584 -20.31 -1.78 -7.15
C ALA A 584 -20.51 -0.50 -6.34
N MET A 585 -20.36 -0.60 -5.02
CA MET A 585 -20.20 0.55 -4.11
C MET A 585 -18.72 0.90 -3.99
N VAL A 586 -18.38 2.15 -3.70
CA VAL A 586 -16.98 2.59 -3.54
C VAL A 586 -16.68 2.98 -2.10
N LEU A 587 -15.65 2.39 -1.50
CA LEU A 587 -15.13 2.78 -0.19
C LEU A 587 -13.89 3.65 -0.39
N THR A 588 -13.89 4.85 0.18
CA THR A 588 -12.81 5.82 -0.01
C THR A 588 -12.60 6.69 1.23
N ASN A 589 -11.68 7.65 1.13
CA ASN A 589 -11.36 8.61 2.19
C ASN A 589 -11.55 10.06 1.69
N PRO A 590 -11.63 11.05 2.59
CA PRO A 590 -11.86 12.46 2.22
C PRO A 590 -10.77 13.07 1.35
N ILE A 591 -9.52 12.58 1.41
CA ILE A 591 -8.41 13.18 0.68
C ILE A 591 -8.36 12.77 -0.79
N SER A 592 -9.14 11.77 -1.19
CA SER A 592 -9.13 11.15 -2.52
C SER A 592 -9.66 12.04 -3.67
N GLY A 593 -10.09 13.27 -3.39
CA GLY A 593 -10.42 14.28 -4.41
C GLY A 593 -11.64 13.93 -5.25
N ASN A 594 -11.45 13.70 -6.55
CA ASN A 594 -12.54 13.38 -7.47
C ASN A 594 -13.31 12.12 -7.04
N VAL A 595 -12.64 11.18 -6.39
CA VAL A 595 -13.24 9.92 -5.92
C VAL A 595 -14.26 10.20 -4.81
N ALA A 596 -13.84 10.86 -3.72
CA ALA A 596 -14.73 11.24 -2.61
C ALA A 596 -15.92 12.06 -3.10
N SER A 597 -15.68 13.10 -3.90
CA SER A 597 -16.76 13.95 -4.43
C SER A 597 -17.73 13.17 -5.33
N THR A 598 -17.25 12.18 -6.09
CA THR A 598 -18.12 11.30 -6.89
C THR A 598 -18.95 10.38 -6.00
N VAL A 599 -18.36 9.81 -4.94
CA VAL A 599 -19.09 8.97 -3.97
C VAL A 599 -20.19 9.78 -3.29
N ASP A 600 -19.89 10.97 -2.80
CA ASP A 600 -20.85 11.86 -2.15
C ASP A 600 -21.98 12.29 -3.10
N ALA A 601 -21.63 12.69 -4.33
CA ALA A 601 -22.61 13.16 -5.31
C ALA A 601 -23.54 12.04 -5.80
N THR A 602 -23.04 10.79 -5.88
CA THR A 602 -23.80 9.66 -6.40
C THR A 602 -24.53 8.87 -5.32
N GLY A 603 -24.12 8.99 -4.06
CA GLY A 603 -24.57 8.14 -2.95
C GLY A 603 -24.14 6.67 -3.08
N ARG A 604 -23.14 6.37 -3.93
CA ARG A 604 -22.73 5.00 -4.29
C ARG A 604 -21.49 4.55 -3.56
N GLY A 605 -21.49 4.68 -2.23
CA GLY A 605 -20.34 4.31 -1.42
C GLY A 605 -20.32 4.94 -0.05
N ALA A 606 -19.13 4.91 0.58
CA ALA A 606 -18.87 5.57 1.85
C ALA A 606 -17.50 6.26 1.84
N VAL A 607 -17.47 7.49 2.36
CA VAL A 607 -16.25 8.27 2.59
C VAL A 607 -15.90 8.20 4.07
N LEU A 608 -14.80 7.53 4.40
CA LEU A 608 -14.39 7.21 5.77
C LEU A 608 -13.10 7.98 6.13
N PRO A 609 -13.01 8.60 7.32
CA PRO A 609 -11.98 9.60 7.62
C PRO A 609 -10.56 9.03 7.62
N ASP A 610 -10.39 7.79 8.08
CA ASP A 610 -9.09 7.15 8.24
C ASP A 610 -9.20 5.63 8.16
N THR A 611 -8.03 4.99 8.15
CA THR A 611 -7.92 3.53 8.04
C THR A 611 -8.49 2.81 9.26
N GLU A 612 -8.41 3.39 10.46
CA GLU A 612 -8.94 2.75 11.66
C GLU A 612 -10.47 2.67 11.61
N THR A 613 -11.10 3.76 11.20
CA THR A 613 -12.54 3.83 10.98
C THR A 613 -12.98 2.87 9.88
N LEU A 614 -12.21 2.70 8.81
CA LEU A 614 -12.47 1.66 7.81
C LEU A 614 -12.48 0.25 8.42
N MET A 615 -11.49 -0.07 9.26
CA MET A 615 -11.41 -1.40 9.89
C MET A 615 -12.62 -1.70 10.78
N GLN A 616 -13.08 -0.70 11.54
CA GLN A 616 -14.28 -0.80 12.38
C GLN A 616 -15.55 -0.84 11.54
N TYR A 617 -15.60 -0.06 10.46
CA TYR A 617 -16.74 0.01 9.55
C TYR A 617 -17.01 -1.36 8.91
N LEU A 618 -15.99 -2.06 8.42
CA LEU A 618 -16.14 -3.37 7.79
C LEU A 618 -16.79 -4.42 8.70
N THR A 619 -16.67 -4.31 10.02
CA THR A 619 -17.31 -5.24 10.95
C THR A 619 -18.70 -4.78 11.43
N SER A 620 -19.07 -3.52 11.16
CA SER A 620 -20.30 -2.88 11.64
C SER A 620 -21.58 -3.31 10.90
N GLU A 621 -22.73 -2.97 11.48
CA GLU A 621 -24.05 -3.07 10.83
C GLU A 621 -24.21 -2.06 9.67
N GLN A 622 -23.54 -0.90 9.74
CA GLN A 622 -23.60 0.11 8.68
C GLN A 622 -23.04 -0.42 7.37
N PHE A 623 -21.95 -1.19 7.43
CA PHE A 623 -21.40 -1.87 6.26
C PHE A 623 -22.40 -2.88 5.67
N THR A 624 -23.06 -3.67 6.52
CA THR A 624 -24.08 -4.63 6.06
C THR A 624 -25.23 -3.93 5.36
N CYS A 625 -25.71 -2.82 5.92
CA CYS A 625 -26.74 -2.00 5.28
C CYS A 625 -26.29 -1.46 3.91
N LEU A 626 -25.07 -0.93 3.80
CA LEU A 626 -24.52 -0.46 2.52
C LEU A 626 -24.37 -1.60 1.50
N LEU A 627 -23.94 -2.78 1.94
CA LEU A 627 -23.83 -3.97 1.10
C LEU A 627 -25.18 -4.40 0.53
N GLU A 628 -26.22 -4.46 1.38
CA GLU A 628 -27.58 -4.82 0.97
C GLU A 628 -28.17 -3.78 0.01
N GLN A 629 -27.97 -2.49 0.30
CA GLN A 629 -28.34 -1.40 -0.62
C GLN A 629 -27.61 -1.51 -1.97
N GLY A 630 -26.31 -1.84 -1.93
CA GLY A 630 -25.49 -2.13 -3.10
C GLY A 630 -26.10 -3.19 -3.98
N ARG A 631 -26.33 -4.38 -3.42
CA ARG A 631 -26.92 -5.55 -4.10
C ARG A 631 -28.33 -5.28 -4.62
N ALA A 632 -29.16 -4.57 -3.86
CA ALA A 632 -30.51 -4.21 -4.31
C ALA A 632 -30.48 -3.22 -5.48
N GLY A 633 -29.64 -2.17 -5.41
CA GLY A 633 -29.45 -1.24 -6.51
C GLY A 633 -28.86 -1.90 -7.76
N HIS A 634 -27.97 -2.88 -7.54
CA HIS A 634 -27.38 -3.72 -8.58
C HIS A 634 -28.39 -4.62 -9.30
N ALA A 635 -29.57 -4.86 -8.72
CA ALA A 635 -30.68 -5.55 -9.38
C ALA A 635 -31.66 -4.59 -10.09
N ALA A 636 -31.68 -3.29 -9.76
CA ALA A 636 -32.76 -2.38 -10.14
C ALA A 636 -32.39 -1.27 -11.16
N GLN A 637 -31.14 -0.82 -11.23
CA GLN A 637 -30.72 0.29 -12.09
C GLN A 637 -29.39 0.00 -12.80
N SER A 638 -29.24 0.44 -14.06
CA SER A 638 -27.93 0.53 -14.73
C SER A 638 -27.47 1.97 -14.69
N ARG A 639 -26.16 2.15 -14.55
CA ARG A 639 -25.52 3.42 -14.89
C ARG A 639 -24.53 3.14 -16.00
N ASP A 640 -24.71 3.83 -17.12
CA ASP A 640 -23.80 3.72 -18.23
C ASP A 640 -22.73 4.79 -18.09
N LEU A 641 -21.48 4.36 -18.27
CA LEU A 641 -20.34 5.25 -18.31
C LEU A 641 -20.40 6.04 -19.62
N VAL A 642 -20.64 7.34 -19.52
CA VAL A 642 -20.65 8.23 -20.69
C VAL A 642 -19.36 9.02 -20.70
N MET A 643 -18.50 8.66 -21.62
CA MET A 643 -17.23 9.34 -21.83
C MET A 643 -17.49 10.73 -22.44
N ALA A 644 -16.92 11.78 -21.84
CA ALA A 644 -17.08 13.14 -22.36
C ALA A 644 -16.35 13.30 -23.70
N ALA A 645 -16.91 14.11 -24.62
CA ALA A 645 -16.23 14.50 -25.85
C ALA A 645 -14.94 15.28 -25.52
N PRO A 646 -13.83 15.07 -26.27
CA PRO A 646 -12.60 15.81 -26.06
C PRO A 646 -12.79 17.33 -26.18
N SER A 647 -12.06 18.09 -25.34
CA SER A 647 -12.21 19.56 -25.21
C SER A 647 -11.87 20.36 -26.47
N ILE A 648 -11.07 19.77 -27.37
CA ILE A 648 -10.52 20.40 -28.57
C ILE A 648 -11.55 20.47 -29.70
N VAL A 649 -12.58 19.63 -29.64
CA VAL A 649 -13.61 19.57 -30.67
C VAL A 649 -14.55 20.77 -30.51
N SER A 650 -14.78 21.53 -31.57
CA SER A 650 -15.68 22.71 -31.51
C SER A 650 -17.11 22.32 -31.11
N PRO A 651 -17.92 23.23 -30.53
CA PRO A 651 -19.31 22.94 -30.15
C PRO A 651 -20.16 22.35 -31.29
N MET A 652 -19.96 22.81 -32.54
CA MET A 652 -20.65 22.28 -33.72
C MET A 652 -20.21 20.85 -34.09
N GLN A 653 -18.98 20.47 -33.76
CA GLN A 653 -18.46 19.12 -33.99
C GLN A 653 -18.77 18.18 -32.81
N LYS A 654 -19.08 18.70 -31.61
CA LYS A 654 -19.56 17.93 -30.45
C LYS A 654 -20.97 17.38 -30.64
N GLU A 655 -21.79 17.96 -31.51
CA GLU A 655 -23.14 17.47 -31.84
C GLU A 655 -23.12 16.31 -32.86
N ALA A 656 -21.98 16.10 -33.55
CA ALA A 656 -21.81 15.06 -34.58
C ALA A 656 -21.05 13.81 -34.10
N LEU A 657 -20.47 13.87 -32.88
CA LEU A 657 -19.78 12.77 -32.18
C LEU A 657 -20.68 12.21 -31.09
#